data_AF-A0A965Y3D2-F1
#
_entry.id   AF-A0A965Y3D2-F1
#
_cell.length_a   1.000
_cell.length_b   1.000
_cell.length_c   1.000
_cell.angle_alpha   90.00
_cell.angle_beta   90.00
_cell.angle_gamma   90.00
#
_symmetry.space_group_name_H-M   'P 1'
#
loop_
_entity.id
_entity.type
_entity.pdbx_description
1 polymer ?
#
loop_
_entity_poly.entity_id
_entity_poly.type
_entity_poly.pdbx_seq_one_letter_code
_entity_poly.pdbx_strand_id
1 'polypeptide(L)'
;MDTATEITEGHYQRPEVKEVILKLCSYAGGLRGLNGDEGWYSKGPGGSVKLRGPDDYDDTTARARSLYMTADVFDPKVFDLSAQWIEGRGGEGRPEFPLGTRGDLVSYSLFADIDATKESGEMGSKLYHPGRIEALEAAASFMVRYLKDRGISESVGVLFSGQGIYVWLHPSLSDVSENRALAGFDREKQDHDFKVWLEAFNALLYDIEKAFFEEYPEHVGRAKFDKLNNQKRKIKCLLSIHKTMPFAVVPLDRDDVKIDLERARLTLDGGLPSETIAEAEAWLDGWKTGEGERKALISLLKPYAAKAERDISRKANTSGEISRASEPIPILDWCPFYQALGKFPGGMGAHRVCGALAAWLYQAGWEEGDAFDLWYNVAARCDVETRIFYTSYGVINSPSCRTIQKTSAGYPSLGFGGLNLCNPNEKCEGAVWPGQYGTQPKDELSDFCVEVSKKDGGTYFKFSPTKATDALIGKYFVLAASKIDTEIYWYDGQIYRPDGERKIDLKIVSVVGDRANGRDVQEVTRRIRNLLLESPVEFDPDPFLLGLRNGVADLRTGEVRAYRPDDLITDMIEVDFDPAARCPQFLGFLETSAPHISDRFTLIDWFVATAIKLPLPYVLFLLGLGRNGKGLYENVIKRFFGGGAFRDMALAEITRNNFAAASFYKKRGWIASEQSGKRKSTIGTDFMKLTSGDGTIDGDRKNKSRIQFRPYFQTIVDTNAMPKIEDTSIGWMERFVKVDLPYVYVAEPNPENPLERKKDPLLLSKLTTDEELSGILNLILWRAPAVSKTMTIHKRPAAVMFAEYTRQSASVLSFLEAFCEYDPEIDQEKLINWAGRHPTYKIYEYYKKWCSAMVGEVVDEAYFGRSVKRFCGGRDGSRTKDSDGRNCTYYRGLLFYDDKAKEAIDLLLPEISGSSIYSQVDRRYNTIDSSQEITVSQVSQVKAWDYTLKRFGPSPYRREYGKNGLLPVVPEKPITGDVEEVDSTREIHTFVLHLPEKLDEMDQVLSEMERKGEAYHVEVFEMEFDLREGEGAPKLTARGWEERSPKMYYPPTRM
;
A
#
# COMPACT_ATOMS: atom_id res chain seq x y z
N MET A 1 14.13 -2.67 -26.37
CA MET A 1 14.91 -3.71 -27.07
C MET A 1 14.90 -3.32 -28.53
N ASP A 2 16.07 -3.20 -29.13
CA ASP A 2 16.17 -2.88 -30.56
C ASP A 2 15.56 -4.02 -31.38
N THR A 3 14.77 -3.67 -32.39
CA THR A 3 14.07 -4.61 -33.28
C THR A 3 14.72 -4.67 -34.67
N ALA A 4 15.65 -3.75 -34.96
CA ALA A 4 16.40 -3.75 -36.20
C ALA A 4 17.22 -5.03 -36.35
N THR A 5 17.37 -5.45 -37.60
CA THR A 5 18.20 -6.57 -38.05
C THR A 5 19.17 -6.05 -39.11
N GLU A 6 20.31 -6.71 -39.31
CA GLU A 6 21.28 -6.32 -40.36
C GLU A 6 20.62 -6.16 -41.74
N ILE A 7 19.65 -7.04 -42.05
CA ILE A 7 18.87 -6.99 -43.29
C ILE A 7 18.01 -5.72 -43.37
N THR A 8 17.26 -5.40 -42.32
CA THR A 8 16.37 -4.22 -42.34
C THR A 8 17.17 -2.92 -42.30
N GLU A 9 18.27 -2.89 -41.55
CA GLU A 9 19.19 -1.75 -41.52
C GLU A 9 19.83 -1.55 -42.90
N GLY A 10 20.31 -2.63 -43.53
CA GLY A 10 20.84 -2.60 -44.90
C GLY A 10 19.85 -2.03 -45.91
N HIS A 11 18.57 -2.43 -45.85
CA HIS A 11 17.51 -1.86 -46.68
C HIS A 11 17.35 -0.35 -46.48
N TYR A 12 17.30 0.13 -45.23
CA TYR A 12 17.10 1.55 -44.93
C TYR A 12 18.32 2.43 -45.18
N GLN A 13 19.53 1.86 -45.21
CA GLN A 13 20.78 2.58 -45.53
C GLN A 13 20.98 2.78 -47.03
N ARG A 14 20.16 2.16 -47.89
CA ARG A 14 20.19 2.42 -49.33
C ARG A 14 19.79 3.87 -49.63
N PRO A 15 20.60 4.64 -50.38
CA PRO A 15 20.31 6.04 -50.67
C PRO A 15 18.91 6.27 -51.25
N GLU A 16 18.50 5.42 -52.19
CA GLU A 16 17.19 5.48 -52.84
C GLU A 16 16.01 5.26 -51.87
N VAL A 17 16.18 4.42 -50.85
CA VAL A 17 15.14 4.17 -49.82
C VAL A 17 15.07 5.36 -48.85
N LYS A 18 16.24 5.85 -48.41
CA LYS A 18 16.36 7.00 -47.51
C LYS A 18 15.75 8.25 -48.14
N GLU A 19 16.02 8.50 -49.41
CA GLU A 19 15.49 9.66 -50.15
C GLU A 19 13.96 9.64 -50.20
N VAL A 20 13.35 8.51 -50.58
CA VAL A 20 11.88 8.37 -50.64
C VAL A 20 11.23 8.62 -49.28
N ILE A 21 11.79 8.04 -48.21
CA ILE A 21 11.24 8.18 -46.85
C ILE A 21 11.36 9.62 -46.34
N LEU A 22 12.54 10.24 -46.48
CA LEU A 22 12.76 11.61 -46.03
C LEU A 22 11.91 12.61 -46.82
N LYS A 23 11.76 12.39 -48.13
CA LYS A 23 10.89 13.19 -49.00
C LYS A 23 9.44 13.12 -48.53
N LEU A 24 8.92 11.93 -48.24
CA LEU A 24 7.56 11.74 -47.71
C LEU A 24 7.34 12.40 -46.33
N CYS A 25 8.38 12.45 -45.51
CA CYS A 25 8.37 13.12 -44.20
C CYS A 25 8.43 14.65 -44.30
N SER A 26 8.56 15.23 -45.49
CA SER A 26 8.60 16.67 -45.71
C SER A 26 7.44 17.14 -46.60
N TYR A 27 6.79 18.24 -46.25
CA TYR A 27 5.74 18.83 -47.09
C TYR A 27 5.56 20.33 -46.79
N ALA A 28 5.53 21.16 -47.84
CA ALA A 28 5.33 22.62 -47.76
C ALA A 28 6.21 23.34 -46.70
N GLY A 29 7.47 22.90 -46.57
CA GLY A 29 8.40 23.42 -45.56
C GLY A 29 8.13 22.96 -44.13
N GLY A 30 7.14 22.10 -43.89
CA GLY A 30 6.89 21.40 -42.63
C GLY A 30 7.44 19.97 -42.63
N LEU A 31 7.51 19.37 -41.44
CA LEU A 31 8.10 18.05 -41.21
C LEU A 31 7.14 17.13 -40.45
N ARG A 32 7.14 15.84 -40.80
CA ARG A 32 6.46 14.78 -40.05
C ARG A 32 7.39 14.24 -38.96
N GLY A 33 6.83 13.81 -37.84
CA GLY A 33 7.58 13.01 -36.88
C GLY A 33 7.94 11.66 -37.50
N LEU A 34 9.12 11.15 -37.20
CA LEU A 34 9.63 9.87 -37.70
C LEU A 34 10.20 9.06 -36.54
N ASN A 35 9.72 7.83 -36.33
CA ASN A 35 10.22 6.96 -35.28
C ASN A 35 9.91 5.47 -35.52
N GLY A 36 10.44 4.58 -34.68
CA GLY A 36 10.07 3.16 -34.62
C GLY A 36 8.79 2.86 -33.82
N ASP A 37 8.70 1.64 -33.31
CA ASP A 37 7.60 1.21 -32.42
C ASP A 37 7.57 1.97 -31.08
N GLU A 38 8.67 2.63 -30.72
CA GLU A 38 8.82 3.46 -29.51
C GLU A 38 8.00 4.76 -29.56
N GLY A 39 7.80 5.42 -28.41
CA GLY A 39 7.09 6.71 -28.33
C GLY A 39 7.79 7.84 -29.09
N TRP A 40 7.07 8.87 -29.53
CA TRP A 40 7.55 9.93 -30.44
C TRP A 40 8.72 10.81 -29.95
N TYR A 41 9.25 10.55 -28.77
CA TYR A 41 10.17 11.43 -28.07
C TYR A 41 11.56 10.79 -27.93
N SER A 42 12.61 11.56 -28.22
CA SER A 42 13.98 11.19 -27.88
C SER A 42 14.38 11.84 -26.56
N LYS A 43 15.06 11.08 -25.69
CA LYS A 43 15.56 11.56 -24.40
C LYS A 43 16.87 12.31 -24.61
N GLY A 44 16.92 13.55 -24.11
CA GLY A 44 18.10 14.40 -24.05
C GLY A 44 18.75 14.41 -22.66
N PRO A 45 19.85 15.18 -22.49
CA PRO A 45 20.52 15.34 -21.21
C PRO A 45 19.57 15.88 -20.13
N GLY A 46 19.76 15.42 -18.89
CA GLY A 46 19.04 15.95 -17.72
C GLY A 46 17.53 15.66 -17.68
N GLY A 47 17.06 14.59 -18.35
CA GLY A 47 15.65 14.21 -18.34
C GLY A 47 14.76 14.98 -19.32
N SER A 48 15.35 15.81 -20.19
CA SER A 48 14.62 16.50 -21.26
C SER A 48 14.22 15.54 -22.39
N VAL A 49 13.18 15.89 -23.14
CA VAL A 49 12.74 15.19 -24.36
C VAL A 49 12.47 16.16 -25.50
N LYS A 50 12.71 15.71 -26.73
CA LYS A 50 12.35 16.40 -27.99
C LYS A 50 11.55 15.49 -28.92
N LEU A 51 10.79 16.04 -29.85
CA LEU A 51 10.06 15.26 -30.85
C LEU A 51 11.05 14.67 -31.87
N ARG A 52 10.93 13.37 -32.18
CA ARG A 52 11.77 12.71 -33.20
C ARG A 52 11.33 13.07 -34.61
N GLY A 53 12.26 13.46 -35.45
CA GLY A 53 12.01 13.92 -36.82
C GLY A 53 12.93 13.30 -37.86
N PRO A 54 12.89 13.81 -39.11
CA PRO A 54 13.72 13.32 -40.21
C PRO A 54 15.23 13.35 -39.93
N ASP A 55 15.68 14.31 -39.12
CA ASP A 55 17.09 14.41 -38.71
C ASP A 55 17.55 13.24 -37.82
N ASP A 56 16.61 12.52 -37.18
CA ASP A 56 16.90 11.34 -36.36
C ASP A 56 16.79 10.02 -37.18
N TYR A 57 16.77 10.07 -38.53
CA TYR A 57 16.57 8.91 -39.41
C TYR A 57 17.59 7.79 -39.17
N ASP A 58 18.88 8.12 -39.13
CA ASP A 58 19.95 7.12 -38.98
C ASP A 58 19.88 6.42 -37.61
N ASP A 59 19.61 7.18 -36.53
CA ASP A 59 19.37 6.60 -35.19
C ASP A 59 18.11 5.72 -35.16
N THR A 60 17.06 6.13 -35.87
CA THR A 60 15.79 5.39 -35.88
C THR A 60 15.93 4.06 -36.61
N THR A 61 16.60 4.06 -37.76
CA THR A 61 16.78 2.86 -38.60
C THR A 61 17.73 1.84 -37.99
N ALA A 62 18.71 2.28 -37.21
CA ALA A 62 19.61 1.40 -36.45
C ALA A 62 18.88 0.61 -35.33
N ARG A 63 17.72 1.09 -34.86
CA ARG A 63 17.01 0.50 -33.72
C ARG A 63 15.67 -0.15 -34.07
N ALA A 64 15.02 0.31 -35.13
CA ALA A 64 13.67 -0.10 -35.47
C ALA A 64 13.58 -0.88 -36.78
N ARG A 65 12.90 -2.04 -36.73
CA ARG A 65 12.51 -2.78 -37.94
C ARG A 65 11.43 -2.05 -38.75
N SER A 66 10.45 -1.47 -38.07
CA SER A 66 9.35 -0.74 -38.70
C SER A 66 9.48 0.74 -38.41
N LEU A 67 9.54 1.54 -39.47
CA LEU A 67 9.47 2.99 -39.40
C LEU A 67 8.02 3.48 -39.52
N TYR A 68 7.66 4.41 -38.64
CA TYR A 68 6.39 5.10 -38.61
C TYR A 68 6.61 6.60 -38.71
N MET A 69 5.70 7.26 -39.41
CA MET A 69 5.61 8.70 -39.47
C MET A 69 4.29 9.20 -38.90
N THR A 70 4.22 10.48 -38.53
CA THR A 70 2.96 11.11 -38.16
C THR A 70 2.11 11.43 -39.40
N ALA A 71 0.79 11.24 -39.30
CA ALA A 71 -0.18 11.77 -40.26
C ALA A 71 -0.18 13.32 -40.32
N ASP A 72 0.26 13.93 -39.23
CA ASP A 72 0.48 15.35 -39.03
C ASP A 72 1.77 15.85 -39.68
N VAL A 73 1.72 17.03 -40.31
CA VAL A 73 2.89 17.79 -40.76
C VAL A 73 3.02 19.02 -39.87
N PHE A 74 4.10 19.09 -39.09
CA PHE A 74 4.35 20.14 -38.12
C PHE A 74 5.24 21.25 -38.67
N ASP A 75 5.13 22.42 -38.06
CA ASP A 75 6.10 23.51 -38.20
C ASP A 75 7.50 23.00 -37.77
N PRO A 76 8.57 23.20 -38.57
CA PRO A 76 9.90 22.66 -38.26
C PRO A 76 10.41 23.07 -36.88
N LYS A 77 10.04 24.27 -36.41
CA LYS A 77 10.47 24.78 -35.10
C LYS A 77 10.06 23.89 -33.94
N VAL A 78 9.04 23.05 -34.10
CA VAL A 78 8.59 22.10 -33.07
C VAL A 78 9.66 21.07 -32.74
N PHE A 79 10.46 20.66 -33.72
CA PHE A 79 11.50 19.64 -33.55
C PHE A 79 12.73 20.18 -32.80
N ASP A 80 12.87 21.51 -32.75
CA ASP A 80 13.90 22.22 -31.96
C ASP A 80 13.48 22.44 -30.50
N LEU A 81 12.19 22.21 -30.16
CA LEU A 81 11.70 22.38 -28.80
C LEU A 81 12.08 21.20 -27.91
N SER A 82 12.30 21.49 -26.63
CA SER A 82 12.48 20.48 -25.59
C SER A 82 11.56 20.73 -24.40
N ALA A 83 11.19 19.65 -23.71
CA ALA A 83 10.39 19.68 -22.49
C ALA A 83 10.93 18.68 -21.47
N GLN A 84 10.70 18.90 -20.17
CA GLN A 84 11.10 17.93 -19.14
C GLN A 84 10.23 16.67 -19.17
N TRP A 85 10.81 15.50 -18.96
CA TRP A 85 10.06 14.25 -18.86
C TRP A 85 9.57 14.01 -17.43
N ILE A 86 8.25 13.97 -17.26
CA ILE A 86 7.61 13.59 -16.01
C ILE A 86 7.43 12.07 -16.02
N GLU A 87 8.13 11.37 -15.14
CA GLU A 87 8.03 9.90 -15.03
C GLU A 87 6.67 9.47 -14.46
N GLY A 88 6.01 8.55 -15.17
CA GLY A 88 4.88 7.78 -14.65
C GLY A 88 5.36 6.44 -14.09
N ARG A 89 4.58 5.82 -13.19
CA ARG A 89 4.90 4.46 -12.70
C ARG A 89 4.68 3.45 -13.83
N GLY A 90 5.66 2.57 -14.07
CA GLY A 90 5.62 1.58 -15.15
C GLY A 90 6.42 1.95 -16.42
N GLY A 91 7.12 3.09 -16.43
CA GLY A 91 8.07 3.45 -17.50
C GLY A 91 7.50 4.32 -18.61
N GLU A 92 6.19 4.60 -18.63
CA GLU A 92 5.60 5.60 -19.53
C GLU A 92 5.42 6.93 -18.80
N GLY A 93 6.32 7.87 -19.08
CA GLY A 93 6.18 9.27 -18.68
C GLY A 93 5.61 10.15 -19.80
N ARG A 94 5.55 11.45 -19.55
CA ARG A 94 5.08 12.46 -20.53
C ARG A 94 5.94 13.72 -20.47
N PRO A 95 6.06 14.49 -21.55
CA PRO A 95 6.66 15.82 -21.45
C PRO A 95 5.77 16.73 -20.57
N GLU A 96 6.40 17.57 -19.77
CA GLU A 96 5.76 18.58 -18.91
C GLU A 96 4.82 19.48 -19.71
N PHE A 97 5.22 19.82 -20.94
CA PHE A 97 4.37 20.50 -21.92
C PHE A 97 4.32 19.70 -23.23
N PRO A 98 3.13 19.47 -23.83
CA PRO A 98 3.02 18.69 -25.07
C PRO A 98 3.75 19.36 -26.25
N LEU A 99 4.79 18.70 -26.79
CA LEU A 99 5.46 19.14 -28.02
C LEU A 99 4.71 18.63 -29.25
N GLY A 100 4.46 19.46 -30.27
CA GLY A 100 3.77 19.08 -31.51
C GLY A 100 2.25 18.98 -31.37
N THR A 101 1.63 20.06 -30.89
CA THR A 101 0.17 20.19 -30.73
C THR A 101 -0.54 20.35 -32.09
N ARG A 102 -1.88 20.25 -32.18
CA ARG A 102 -2.58 20.55 -33.45
C ARG A 102 -2.46 22.04 -33.85
N GLY A 103 -2.24 22.93 -32.87
CA GLY A 103 -1.90 24.33 -33.12
C GLY A 103 -0.54 24.51 -33.81
N ASP A 104 0.32 23.49 -33.77
CA ASP A 104 1.63 23.50 -34.43
C ASP A 104 1.61 22.91 -35.85
N LEU A 105 0.44 22.48 -36.35
CA LEU A 105 0.31 21.87 -37.68
C LEU A 105 0.37 22.90 -38.81
N VAL A 106 1.11 22.53 -39.86
CA VAL A 106 1.11 23.17 -41.18
C VAL A 106 0.05 22.52 -42.08
N SER A 107 -0.09 21.20 -41.98
CA SER A 107 -1.13 20.41 -42.67
C SER A 107 -1.32 19.05 -41.99
N TYR A 108 -2.35 18.32 -42.40
CA TYR A 108 -2.68 16.97 -41.94
C TYR A 108 -3.21 16.09 -43.07
N SER A 109 -2.78 14.84 -43.15
CA SER A 109 -3.32 13.92 -44.14
C SER A 109 -4.42 13.04 -43.55
N LEU A 110 -5.62 13.10 -44.14
CA LEU A 110 -6.73 12.21 -43.80
C LEU A 110 -6.52 10.83 -44.43
N PHE A 111 -6.79 9.75 -43.70
CA PHE A 111 -6.64 8.41 -44.23
C PHE A 111 -7.62 7.41 -43.62
N ALA A 112 -7.81 6.29 -44.32
CA ALA A 112 -8.43 5.08 -43.81
C ALA A 112 -7.40 3.95 -43.76
N ASP A 113 -7.37 3.22 -42.66
CA ASP A 113 -6.63 1.96 -42.52
C ASP A 113 -7.62 0.83 -42.72
N ILE A 114 -7.57 0.17 -43.88
CA ILE A 114 -8.46 -0.92 -44.24
C ILE A 114 -7.74 -2.22 -43.90
N ASP A 115 -8.19 -2.88 -42.84
CA ASP A 115 -7.52 -4.02 -42.26
C ASP A 115 -8.30 -5.30 -42.51
N ALA A 116 -7.57 -6.41 -42.74
CA ALA A 116 -8.18 -7.73 -42.73
C ALA A 116 -8.65 -8.08 -41.30
N THR A 117 -9.72 -8.85 -41.20
CA THR A 117 -10.27 -9.37 -39.94
C THR A 117 -10.01 -10.88 -39.82
N LYS A 118 -9.98 -11.39 -38.58
CA LYS A 118 -9.83 -12.82 -38.28
C LYS A 118 -10.96 -13.28 -37.37
N GLU A 119 -11.35 -14.55 -37.47
CA GLU A 119 -12.28 -15.17 -36.53
C GLU A 119 -11.58 -15.57 -35.23
N SER A 120 -12.35 -15.71 -34.15
CA SER A 120 -11.80 -16.06 -32.84
C SER A 120 -11.27 -17.50 -32.86
N GLY A 121 -9.98 -17.68 -32.56
CA GLY A 121 -9.32 -19.00 -32.54
C GLY A 121 -8.40 -19.26 -33.74
N GLU A 122 -8.42 -18.40 -34.77
CA GLU A 122 -7.52 -18.52 -35.92
C GLU A 122 -6.07 -18.14 -35.57
N MET A 123 -5.13 -19.06 -35.85
CA MET A 123 -3.69 -18.85 -35.76
C MET A 123 -3.11 -18.49 -37.14
N GLY A 124 -2.13 -17.56 -37.17
CA GLY A 124 -1.47 -17.11 -38.40
C GLY A 124 -1.76 -15.65 -38.76
N SER A 125 -1.19 -15.19 -39.88
CA SER A 125 -1.42 -13.83 -40.40
C SER A 125 -2.82 -13.71 -40.99
N LYS A 126 -3.54 -12.63 -40.65
CA LYS A 126 -4.89 -12.34 -41.14
C LYS A 126 -5.00 -12.37 -42.67
N LEU A 127 -3.90 -12.02 -43.34
CA LEU A 127 -3.82 -11.88 -44.79
C LEU A 127 -3.94 -13.22 -45.54
N TYR A 128 -3.54 -14.34 -44.91
CA TYR A 128 -3.56 -15.65 -45.56
C TYR A 128 -4.88 -16.40 -45.40
N HIS A 129 -5.85 -15.84 -44.68
CA HIS A 129 -7.17 -16.46 -44.58
C HIS A 129 -7.93 -16.29 -45.90
N PRO A 130 -8.68 -17.31 -46.36
CA PRO A 130 -9.39 -17.26 -47.64
C PRO A 130 -10.31 -16.04 -47.77
N GLY A 131 -10.27 -15.36 -48.92
CA GLY A 131 -11.16 -14.25 -49.22
C GLY A 131 -10.76 -12.90 -48.60
N ARG A 132 -9.61 -12.79 -47.93
CA ARG A 132 -9.18 -11.56 -47.21
C ARG A 132 -8.45 -10.56 -48.10
N ILE A 133 -7.61 -11.02 -49.02
CA ILE A 133 -6.98 -10.15 -50.01
C ILE A 133 -8.04 -9.56 -50.93
N GLU A 134 -8.97 -10.39 -51.41
CA GLU A 134 -10.07 -9.95 -52.27
C GLU A 134 -10.97 -8.92 -51.57
N ALA A 135 -11.25 -9.12 -50.27
CA ALA A 135 -12.03 -8.18 -49.48
C ALA A 135 -11.31 -6.84 -49.26
N LEU A 136 -9.98 -6.86 -49.05
CA LEU A 136 -9.16 -5.66 -48.90
C LEU A 136 -9.13 -4.85 -50.19
N GLU A 137 -8.86 -5.51 -51.32
CA GLU A 137 -8.87 -4.90 -52.65
C GLU A 137 -10.23 -4.28 -52.96
N ALA A 138 -11.32 -5.03 -52.77
CA ALA A 138 -12.68 -4.55 -53.00
C ALA A 138 -13.03 -3.33 -52.12
N ALA A 139 -12.67 -3.37 -50.84
CA ALA A 139 -12.91 -2.28 -49.90
C ALA A 139 -12.15 -1.00 -50.29
N ALA A 140 -10.88 -1.13 -50.64
CA ALA A 140 -10.05 -0.02 -51.08
C ALA A 140 -10.54 0.55 -52.42
N SER A 141 -10.80 -0.29 -53.43
CA SER A 141 -11.38 0.13 -54.71
C SER A 141 -12.72 0.83 -54.54
N PHE A 142 -13.58 0.33 -53.65
CA PHE A 142 -14.85 0.97 -53.33
C PHE A 142 -14.65 2.38 -52.78
N MET A 143 -13.75 2.57 -51.81
CA MET A 143 -13.48 3.88 -51.23
C MET A 143 -12.87 4.85 -52.24
N VAL A 144 -11.93 4.39 -53.07
CA VAL A 144 -11.34 5.20 -54.14
C VAL A 144 -12.42 5.65 -55.12
N ARG A 145 -13.29 4.75 -55.58
CA ARG A 145 -14.43 5.06 -56.44
C ARG A 145 -15.40 6.03 -55.77
N TYR A 146 -15.72 5.80 -54.51
CA TYR A 146 -16.63 6.65 -53.73
C TYR A 146 -16.14 8.11 -53.66
N LEU A 147 -14.83 8.30 -53.46
CA LEU A 147 -14.18 9.61 -53.45
C LEU A 147 -14.11 10.23 -54.85
N LYS A 148 -13.77 9.42 -55.87
CA LYS A 148 -13.69 9.83 -57.27
C LYS A 148 -15.03 10.36 -57.79
N ASP A 149 -16.13 9.68 -57.49
CA ASP A 149 -17.50 10.09 -57.84
C ASP A 149 -17.91 11.43 -57.20
N ARG A 150 -17.16 11.88 -56.18
CA ARG A 150 -17.36 13.14 -55.47
C ARG A 150 -16.31 14.19 -55.83
N GLY A 151 -15.52 13.96 -56.86
CA GLY A 151 -14.52 14.89 -57.36
C GLY A 151 -13.22 14.91 -56.55
N ILE A 152 -12.85 13.78 -55.94
CA ILE A 152 -11.59 13.60 -55.19
C ILE A 152 -10.92 12.35 -55.74
N SER A 153 -9.94 12.50 -56.64
CA SER A 153 -9.30 11.39 -57.35
C SER A 153 -7.78 11.52 -57.36
N GLU A 154 -7.23 12.66 -57.78
CA GLU A 154 -5.79 12.86 -57.92
C GLU A 154 -5.08 12.84 -56.57
N SER A 155 -5.69 13.44 -55.55
CA SER A 155 -5.17 13.46 -54.16
C SER A 155 -5.25 12.13 -53.44
N VAL A 156 -5.87 11.09 -54.02
CA VAL A 156 -5.97 9.76 -53.41
C VAL A 156 -4.73 8.94 -53.73
N GLY A 157 -4.02 8.55 -52.68
CA GLY A 157 -2.93 7.59 -52.70
C GLY A 157 -3.36 6.28 -52.05
N VAL A 158 -2.88 5.15 -52.56
CA VAL A 158 -3.20 3.82 -52.03
C VAL A 158 -1.90 3.07 -51.75
N LEU A 159 -1.75 2.53 -50.54
CA LEU A 159 -0.55 1.82 -50.11
C LEU A 159 -0.92 0.48 -49.48
N PHE A 160 -0.19 -0.59 -49.79
CA PHE A 160 -0.25 -1.83 -49.02
C PHE A 160 0.56 -1.66 -47.73
N SER A 161 -0.05 -1.88 -46.56
CA SER A 161 0.57 -1.63 -45.25
C SER A 161 1.34 -2.83 -44.67
N GLY A 162 1.43 -3.92 -45.44
CA GLY A 162 1.98 -5.22 -45.04
C GLY A 162 0.94 -6.23 -44.51
N GLN A 163 -0.21 -5.75 -44.02
CA GLN A 163 -1.35 -6.61 -43.59
C GLN A 163 -2.73 -6.05 -43.97
N GLY A 164 -2.80 -4.81 -44.48
CA GLY A 164 -4.01 -4.11 -44.89
C GLY A 164 -3.68 -3.11 -45.99
N ILE A 165 -4.60 -2.18 -46.28
CA ILE A 165 -4.43 -1.13 -47.27
C ILE A 165 -4.70 0.24 -46.64
N TYR A 166 -3.79 1.19 -46.82
CA TYR A 166 -4.04 2.60 -46.56
C TYR A 166 -4.65 3.25 -47.80
N VAL A 167 -5.81 3.88 -47.63
CA VAL A 167 -6.34 4.87 -48.59
C VAL A 167 -6.10 6.25 -48.00
N TRP A 168 -5.20 7.00 -48.62
CA TRP A 168 -4.56 8.18 -48.04
C TRP A 168 -4.80 9.43 -48.89
N LEU A 169 -5.24 10.52 -48.27
CA LEU A 169 -5.42 11.81 -48.95
C LEU A 169 -4.19 12.70 -48.81
N HIS A 170 -3.80 13.33 -49.92
CA HIS A 170 -2.64 14.19 -49.98
C HIS A 170 -2.74 15.35 -48.97
N PRO A 171 -1.66 15.66 -48.21
CA PRO A 171 -1.68 16.68 -47.13
C PRO A 171 -2.11 18.08 -47.60
N SER A 172 -1.90 18.41 -48.88
CA SER A 172 -2.26 19.73 -49.40
C SER A 172 -3.76 20.07 -49.35
N LEU A 173 -4.64 19.07 -49.21
CA LEU A 173 -6.08 19.31 -49.03
C LEU A 173 -6.40 20.05 -47.72
N SER A 174 -5.56 19.93 -46.70
CA SER A 174 -5.73 20.56 -45.39
C SER A 174 -4.67 21.62 -45.08
N ASP A 175 -3.91 22.04 -46.10
CA ASP A 175 -2.83 23.02 -45.96
C ASP A 175 -3.37 24.37 -45.42
N VAL A 176 -2.71 24.87 -44.39
CA VAL A 176 -2.98 26.17 -43.74
C VAL A 176 -1.70 27.01 -43.61
N SER A 177 -0.62 26.65 -44.29
CA SER A 177 0.68 27.34 -44.23
C SER A 177 0.57 28.86 -44.48
N GLU A 178 -0.20 29.27 -45.48
CA GLU A 178 -0.43 30.69 -45.80
C GLU A 178 -1.16 31.43 -44.67
N ASN A 179 -2.13 30.80 -44.01
CA ASN A 179 -2.89 31.40 -42.91
C ASN A 179 -2.02 31.65 -41.67
N ARG A 180 -1.00 30.80 -41.44
CA ARG A 180 -0.06 30.93 -40.32
C ARG A 180 0.86 32.14 -40.45
N ALA A 181 1.09 32.64 -41.68
CA ALA A 181 1.94 33.79 -41.94
C ALA A 181 1.25 35.15 -41.71
N LEU A 182 -0.08 35.15 -41.48
CA LEU A 182 -0.87 36.36 -41.27
C LEU A 182 -0.75 36.90 -39.83
N ALA A 183 -0.70 38.23 -39.70
CA ALA A 183 -0.76 38.88 -38.38
C ALA A 183 -2.13 38.61 -37.72
N GLY A 184 -2.12 38.03 -36.52
CA GLY A 184 -3.35 37.66 -35.79
C GLY A 184 -3.78 36.19 -35.94
N PHE A 185 -2.87 35.30 -36.37
CA PHE A 185 -3.11 33.85 -36.37
C PHE A 185 -3.52 33.32 -34.98
N ASP A 186 -4.67 32.64 -34.93
CA ASP A 186 -5.24 32.06 -33.71
C ASP A 186 -5.00 30.55 -33.67
N ARG A 187 -4.08 30.15 -32.78
CA ARG A 187 -3.70 28.75 -32.56
C ARG A 187 -4.83 27.90 -32.00
N GLU A 188 -5.69 28.46 -31.15
CA GLU A 188 -6.79 27.73 -30.52
C GLU A 188 -7.91 27.47 -31.51
N LYS A 189 -8.25 28.47 -32.32
CA LYS A 189 -9.19 28.31 -33.42
C LYS A 189 -8.70 27.26 -34.43
N GLN A 190 -7.42 27.27 -34.78
CA GLN A 190 -6.86 26.26 -35.67
C GLN A 190 -6.98 24.84 -35.07
N ASP A 191 -6.62 24.66 -33.80
CA ASP A 191 -6.78 23.36 -33.13
C ASP A 191 -8.24 22.88 -33.14
N HIS A 192 -9.19 23.79 -32.90
CA HIS A 192 -10.62 23.49 -33.00
C HIS A 192 -11.04 23.08 -34.43
N ASP A 193 -10.66 23.85 -35.43
CA ASP A 193 -11.02 23.59 -36.83
C ASP A 193 -10.47 22.24 -37.31
N PHE A 194 -9.23 21.89 -36.93
CA PHE A 194 -8.67 20.56 -37.20
C PHE A 194 -9.44 19.45 -36.49
N LYS A 195 -9.86 19.64 -35.23
CA LYS A 195 -10.69 18.64 -34.53
C LYS A 195 -12.00 18.38 -35.27
N VAL A 196 -12.70 19.44 -35.70
CA VAL A 196 -13.94 19.32 -36.48
C VAL A 196 -13.69 18.57 -37.78
N TRP A 197 -12.60 18.90 -38.47
CA TRP A 197 -12.20 18.28 -39.73
C TRP A 197 -11.97 16.76 -39.62
N LEU A 198 -11.23 16.32 -38.59
CA LEU A 198 -10.93 14.92 -38.34
C LEU A 198 -12.18 14.11 -37.96
N GLU A 199 -13.00 14.66 -37.06
CA GLU A 199 -14.24 13.99 -36.61
C GLU A 199 -15.28 13.90 -37.74
N ALA A 200 -15.35 14.92 -38.60
CA ALA A 200 -16.20 14.88 -39.79
C ALA A 200 -15.78 13.76 -40.76
N PHE A 201 -14.47 13.59 -40.99
CA PHE A 201 -13.97 12.51 -41.85
C PHE A 201 -14.17 11.12 -41.22
N ASN A 202 -14.00 10.97 -39.90
CA ASN A 202 -14.30 9.70 -39.20
C ASN A 202 -15.79 9.31 -39.30
N ALA A 203 -16.68 10.30 -39.32
CA ALA A 203 -18.11 10.06 -39.56
C ALA A 203 -18.37 9.64 -41.01
N LEU A 204 -17.72 10.27 -41.98
CA LEU A 204 -17.79 9.86 -43.39
C LEU A 204 -17.31 8.41 -43.59
N LEU A 205 -16.20 8.01 -42.96
CA LEU A 205 -15.68 6.63 -43.07
C LEU A 205 -16.71 5.58 -42.63
N TYR A 206 -17.55 5.89 -41.65
CA TYR A 206 -18.63 4.99 -41.24
C TYR A 206 -19.68 4.80 -42.33
N ASP A 207 -20.05 5.88 -43.01
CA ASP A 207 -21.05 5.81 -44.08
C ASP A 207 -20.46 5.14 -45.33
N ILE A 208 -19.16 5.32 -45.60
CA ILE A 208 -18.43 4.57 -46.65
C ILE A 208 -18.39 3.09 -46.33
N GLU A 209 -17.99 2.70 -45.11
CA GLU A 209 -17.94 1.31 -44.67
C GLU A 209 -19.32 0.64 -44.77
N LYS A 210 -20.36 1.34 -44.32
CA LYS A 210 -21.73 0.86 -44.42
C LYS A 210 -22.16 0.66 -45.86
N ALA A 211 -21.91 1.63 -46.74
CA ALA A 211 -22.25 1.53 -48.16
C ALA A 211 -21.47 0.41 -48.86
N PHE A 212 -20.21 0.19 -48.48
CA PHE A 212 -19.41 -0.93 -48.97
C PHE A 212 -20.05 -2.28 -48.64
N PHE A 213 -20.43 -2.51 -47.38
CA PHE A 213 -21.05 -3.79 -46.99
C PHE A 213 -22.48 -3.98 -47.50
N GLU A 214 -23.18 -2.89 -47.84
CA GLU A 214 -24.46 -2.97 -48.55
C GLU A 214 -24.28 -3.43 -50.01
N GLU A 215 -23.20 -3.02 -50.68
CA GLU A 215 -22.88 -3.44 -52.05
C GLU A 215 -22.18 -4.81 -52.13
N TYR A 216 -21.32 -5.13 -51.15
CA TYR A 216 -20.52 -6.36 -51.08
C TYR A 216 -20.76 -7.13 -49.76
N PRO A 217 -21.96 -7.69 -49.55
CA PRO A 217 -22.31 -8.39 -48.31
C PRO A 217 -21.43 -9.63 -48.03
N GLU A 218 -20.85 -10.25 -49.06
CA GLU A 218 -19.92 -11.38 -48.95
C GLU A 218 -18.60 -11.04 -48.26
N HIS A 219 -18.25 -9.75 -48.18
CA HIS A 219 -17.05 -9.25 -47.53
C HIS A 219 -17.27 -8.83 -46.07
N VAL A 220 -18.52 -8.91 -45.56
CA VAL A 220 -18.82 -8.64 -44.15
C VAL A 220 -18.00 -9.56 -43.25
N GLY A 221 -17.30 -8.97 -42.28
CA GLY A 221 -16.43 -9.71 -41.38
C GLY A 221 -15.12 -10.19 -42.00
N ARG A 222 -14.77 -9.72 -43.21
CA ARG A 222 -13.49 -10.01 -43.90
C ARG A 222 -12.54 -8.81 -44.00
N ALA A 223 -13.11 -7.60 -44.08
CA ALA A 223 -12.37 -6.33 -44.04
C ALA A 223 -13.01 -5.40 -42.99
N LYS A 224 -12.27 -4.38 -42.55
CA LYS A 224 -12.75 -3.37 -41.61
C LYS A 224 -12.09 -2.02 -41.90
N PHE A 225 -12.87 -0.94 -41.83
CA PHE A 225 -12.35 0.42 -41.98
C PHE A 225 -12.03 1.00 -40.59
N ASP A 226 -10.74 1.03 -40.22
CA ASP A 226 -10.33 1.58 -38.94
C ASP A 226 -10.26 3.11 -38.96
N LYS A 227 -10.90 3.70 -37.95
CA LYS A 227 -11.02 5.15 -37.76
C LYS A 227 -9.83 5.66 -36.96
N LEU A 228 -8.77 6.05 -37.64
CA LEU A 228 -7.49 6.39 -37.01
C LEU A 228 -7.10 7.87 -37.11
N ASN A 229 -8.04 8.77 -37.40
CA ASN A 229 -7.74 10.19 -37.59
C ASN A 229 -7.71 10.96 -36.26
N ASN A 230 -6.64 10.76 -35.49
CA ASN A 230 -6.32 11.49 -34.25
C ASN A 230 -4.91 12.12 -34.34
N GLN A 231 -4.58 13.01 -33.41
CA GLN A 231 -3.29 13.70 -33.40
C GLN A 231 -2.12 12.75 -33.11
N LYS A 232 -0.98 12.97 -33.79
CA LYS A 232 0.25 12.16 -33.76
C LYS A 232 0.01 10.68 -34.03
N ARG A 233 -0.96 10.37 -34.90
CA ARG A 233 -1.22 8.98 -35.27
C ARG A 233 -0.04 8.43 -36.07
N LYS A 234 0.40 7.23 -35.69
CA LYS A 234 1.40 6.44 -36.41
C LYS A 234 0.81 5.91 -37.73
N ILE A 235 1.46 6.23 -38.84
CA ILE A 235 1.29 5.59 -40.15
C ILE A 235 2.62 4.94 -40.51
N LYS A 236 2.62 3.68 -40.98
CA LYS A 236 3.88 3.07 -41.46
C LYS A 236 4.37 3.82 -42.69
N CYS A 237 5.65 4.19 -42.71
CA CYS A 237 6.22 4.95 -43.82
C CYS A 237 6.23 4.13 -45.11
N LEU A 238 6.22 4.79 -46.28
CA LEU A 238 6.47 4.12 -47.56
C LEU A 238 7.84 3.41 -47.52
N LEU A 239 7.95 2.22 -48.10
CA LEU A 239 9.12 1.33 -48.04
C LEU A 239 9.49 0.83 -46.63
N SER A 240 8.66 1.08 -45.62
CA SER A 240 8.88 0.58 -44.25
C SER A 240 8.58 -0.91 -44.14
N ILE A 241 9.41 -1.68 -43.44
CA ILE A 241 9.24 -3.11 -43.26
C ILE A 241 8.24 -3.39 -42.16
N HIS A 242 7.33 -4.35 -42.38
CA HIS A 242 6.35 -4.77 -41.39
C HIS A 242 7.01 -5.42 -40.17
N LYS A 243 6.45 -5.14 -38.98
CA LYS A 243 6.99 -5.55 -37.67
C LYS A 243 7.28 -7.05 -37.54
N THR A 244 6.42 -7.89 -38.13
CA THR A 244 6.49 -9.36 -38.03
C THR A 244 6.47 -10.06 -39.38
N MET A 245 6.20 -9.33 -40.46
CA MET A 245 6.05 -9.92 -41.80
C MET A 245 7.24 -9.51 -42.66
N PRO A 246 7.63 -10.33 -43.65
CA PRO A 246 8.70 -9.98 -44.58
C PRO A 246 8.19 -9.05 -45.69
N PHE A 247 7.23 -8.18 -45.42
CA PHE A 247 6.64 -7.27 -46.41
C PHE A 247 6.96 -5.83 -46.07
N ALA A 248 7.30 -5.03 -47.08
CA ALA A 248 7.39 -3.59 -46.98
C ALA A 248 6.07 -2.91 -47.34
N VAL A 249 5.95 -1.64 -46.95
CA VAL A 249 4.89 -0.76 -47.42
C VAL A 249 5.20 -0.35 -48.86
N VAL A 250 4.31 -0.69 -49.80
CA VAL A 250 4.49 -0.40 -51.24
C VAL A 250 3.25 0.29 -51.80
N PRO A 251 3.41 1.13 -52.84
CA PRO A 251 2.26 1.75 -53.48
C PRO A 251 1.43 0.73 -54.25
N LEU A 252 0.12 0.98 -54.33
CA LEU A 252 -0.81 0.25 -55.20
C LEU A 252 -1.36 1.21 -56.26
N ASP A 253 -1.74 0.68 -57.42
CA ASP A 253 -2.51 1.44 -58.40
C ASP A 253 -3.87 1.78 -57.81
N ARG A 254 -4.24 3.06 -57.81
CA ARG A 254 -5.52 3.53 -57.27
C ARG A 254 -6.69 3.21 -58.19
N ASP A 255 -6.46 3.14 -59.51
CA ASP A 255 -7.49 2.87 -60.50
C ASP A 255 -7.68 1.36 -60.70
N ASP A 256 -6.71 0.53 -60.27
CA ASP A 256 -6.80 -0.94 -60.19
C ASP A 256 -6.10 -1.48 -58.92
N VAL A 257 -6.80 -1.40 -57.77
CA VAL A 257 -6.21 -1.77 -56.48
C VAL A 257 -6.00 -3.29 -56.40
N LYS A 258 -4.74 -3.72 -56.54
CA LYS A 258 -4.31 -5.12 -56.46
C LYS A 258 -3.10 -5.29 -55.55
N ILE A 259 -3.17 -6.24 -54.61
CA ILE A 259 -2.05 -6.53 -53.70
C ILE A 259 -1.10 -7.53 -54.39
N ASP A 260 0.11 -7.06 -54.71
CA ASP A 260 1.22 -7.92 -55.13
C ASP A 260 2.15 -8.23 -53.94
N LEU A 261 2.00 -9.43 -53.37
CA LEU A 261 2.81 -9.85 -52.22
C LEU A 261 4.26 -10.10 -52.57
N GLU A 262 4.59 -10.45 -53.82
CA GLU A 262 5.96 -10.73 -54.21
C GLU A 262 6.74 -9.43 -54.38
N ARG A 263 6.12 -8.39 -54.96
CA ARG A 263 6.71 -7.03 -54.99
C ARG A 263 6.90 -6.43 -53.60
N ALA A 264 5.99 -6.71 -52.68
CA ALA A 264 6.11 -6.23 -51.31
C ALA A 264 7.16 -7.00 -50.48
N ARG A 265 7.60 -8.18 -50.91
CA ARG A 265 8.44 -9.09 -50.11
C ARG A 265 9.90 -8.66 -50.10
N LEU A 266 10.54 -8.70 -48.92
CA LEU A 266 12.01 -8.59 -48.83
C LEU A 266 12.67 -9.82 -49.44
N THR A 267 13.70 -9.58 -50.24
CA THR A 267 14.52 -10.63 -50.86
C THR A 267 15.55 -11.18 -49.87
N LEU A 268 16.11 -12.36 -50.17
CA LEU A 268 17.09 -13.05 -49.32
C LEU A 268 18.43 -12.30 -49.19
N ASP A 269 18.76 -11.45 -50.17
CA ASP A 269 19.91 -10.54 -50.18
C ASP A 269 19.67 -9.23 -49.41
N GLY A 270 18.49 -9.08 -48.80
CA GLY A 270 18.29 -8.17 -47.68
C GLY A 270 17.67 -6.82 -48.00
N GLY A 271 16.91 -6.68 -49.10
CA GLY A 271 16.19 -5.44 -49.42
C GLY A 271 14.97 -5.65 -50.31
N LEU A 272 14.31 -4.56 -50.70
CA LEU A 272 13.31 -4.60 -51.77
C LEU A 272 13.97 -4.60 -53.16
N PRO A 273 13.35 -5.18 -54.19
CA PRO A 273 13.80 -5.01 -55.57
C PRO A 273 13.92 -3.53 -55.94
N SER A 274 14.97 -3.15 -56.69
CA SER A 274 15.18 -1.75 -57.09
C SER A 274 14.04 -1.19 -57.95
N GLU A 275 13.36 -2.03 -58.71
CA GLU A 275 12.14 -1.70 -59.45
C GLU A 275 11.00 -1.25 -58.52
N THR A 276 10.81 -1.93 -57.39
CA THR A 276 9.79 -1.57 -56.39
C THR A 276 10.11 -0.23 -55.72
N ILE A 277 11.39 0.07 -55.50
CA ILE A 277 11.81 1.35 -54.93
C ILE A 277 11.59 2.49 -55.93
N ALA A 278 11.95 2.27 -57.21
CA ALA A 278 11.70 3.25 -58.28
C ALA A 278 10.19 3.50 -58.48
N GLU A 279 9.35 2.47 -58.36
CA GLU A 279 7.89 2.63 -58.39
C GLU A 279 7.37 3.45 -57.21
N ALA A 280 7.91 3.25 -56.00
CA ALA A 280 7.56 4.04 -54.82
C ALA A 280 7.96 5.51 -54.97
N GLU A 281 9.13 5.78 -55.55
CA GLU A 281 9.58 7.13 -55.87
C GLU A 281 8.66 7.79 -56.91
N ALA A 282 8.38 7.11 -58.02
CA ALA A 282 7.49 7.61 -59.06
C ALA A 282 6.07 7.84 -58.56
N TRP A 283 5.57 6.96 -57.69
CA TRP A 283 4.27 7.14 -57.02
C TRP A 283 4.26 8.39 -56.16
N LEU A 284 5.31 8.61 -55.37
CA LEU A 284 5.41 9.78 -54.49
C LEU A 284 5.47 11.08 -55.29
N ASP A 285 6.19 11.10 -56.41
CA ASP A 285 6.26 12.25 -57.32
C ASP A 285 4.95 12.51 -58.08
N GLY A 286 4.22 11.45 -58.41
CA GLY A 286 2.93 11.53 -59.07
C GLY A 286 1.77 11.91 -58.14
N TRP A 287 1.93 11.70 -56.83
CA TRP A 287 0.87 11.92 -55.84
C TRP A 287 0.73 13.40 -55.50
N LYS A 288 -0.35 14.01 -55.97
CA LYS A 288 -0.63 15.45 -55.87
C LYS A 288 -2.12 15.71 -55.77
N THR A 289 -2.50 16.95 -55.47
CA THR A 289 -3.92 17.34 -55.44
C THR A 289 -4.35 17.96 -56.76
N GLY A 290 -5.47 17.47 -57.30
CA GLY A 290 -6.08 18.01 -58.52
C GLY A 290 -6.81 19.35 -58.28
N GLU A 291 -7.12 20.05 -59.37
CA GLU A 291 -7.83 21.33 -59.30
C GLU A 291 -9.25 21.14 -58.72
N GLY A 292 -9.60 21.92 -57.70
CA GLY A 292 -10.94 21.91 -57.10
C GLY A 292 -11.21 20.79 -56.07
N GLU A 293 -10.33 19.81 -55.92
CA GLU A 293 -10.54 18.67 -55.01
C GLU A 293 -10.66 19.09 -53.54
N ARG A 294 -9.92 20.13 -53.11
CA ARG A 294 -10.07 20.70 -51.77
C ARG A 294 -11.49 21.19 -51.51
N LYS A 295 -12.09 21.87 -52.48
CA LYS A 295 -13.48 22.35 -52.38
C LYS A 295 -14.46 21.19 -52.38
N ALA A 296 -14.20 20.16 -53.18
CA ALA A 296 -14.99 18.93 -53.21
C ALA A 296 -14.97 18.22 -51.84
N LEU A 297 -13.81 18.09 -51.21
CA LEU A 297 -13.66 17.51 -49.88
C LEU A 297 -14.38 18.34 -48.80
N ILE A 298 -14.24 19.67 -48.80
CA ILE A 298 -15.00 20.54 -47.88
C ILE A 298 -16.51 20.31 -48.06
N SER A 299 -16.99 20.25 -49.31
CA SER A 299 -18.40 20.01 -49.62
C SER A 299 -18.88 18.64 -49.12
N LEU A 300 -18.04 17.61 -49.28
CA LEU A 300 -18.33 16.25 -48.82
C LEU A 300 -18.39 16.16 -47.28
N LEU A 301 -17.53 16.88 -46.57
CA LEU A 301 -17.47 16.86 -45.11
C LEU A 301 -18.49 17.78 -44.44
N LYS A 302 -19.02 18.78 -45.15
CA LYS A 302 -19.96 19.78 -44.62
C LYS A 302 -21.18 19.18 -43.87
N PRO A 303 -21.85 18.11 -44.35
CA PRO A 303 -22.98 17.51 -43.62
C PRO A 303 -22.57 16.90 -42.27
N TYR A 304 -21.32 16.47 -42.15
CA TYR A 304 -20.77 15.85 -40.93
C TYR A 304 -20.20 16.90 -39.97
N ALA A 305 -19.73 18.04 -40.48
CA ALA A 305 -19.09 19.10 -39.71
C ALA A 305 -19.98 19.64 -38.58
N ALA A 306 -21.27 19.90 -38.83
CA ALA A 306 -22.18 20.41 -37.79
C ALA A 306 -22.48 19.40 -36.66
N LYS A 307 -22.34 18.10 -36.94
CA LYS A 307 -22.41 17.06 -35.91
C LYS A 307 -21.09 16.99 -35.15
N ALA A 308 -19.96 16.99 -35.86
CA ALA A 308 -18.63 17.03 -35.28
C ALA A 308 -18.45 18.22 -34.34
N GLU A 309 -18.85 19.42 -34.75
CA GLU A 309 -18.77 20.66 -33.96
C GLU A 309 -19.63 20.59 -32.69
N ARG A 310 -20.85 20.03 -32.77
CA ARG A 310 -21.69 19.79 -31.59
C ARG A 310 -21.10 18.75 -30.65
N ASP A 311 -20.55 17.67 -31.19
CA ASP A 311 -19.93 16.60 -30.41
C ASP A 311 -18.63 17.11 -29.74
N ILE A 312 -17.84 17.95 -30.41
CA ILE A 312 -16.64 18.61 -29.88
C ILE A 312 -17.02 19.65 -28.82
N SER A 313 -17.99 20.52 -29.08
CA SER A 313 -18.47 21.51 -28.11
C SER A 313 -19.06 20.85 -26.87
N ARG A 314 -19.75 19.72 -27.03
CA ARG A 314 -20.24 18.90 -25.92
C ARG A 314 -19.09 18.28 -25.12
N LYS A 315 -18.04 17.80 -25.80
CA LYS A 315 -16.79 17.30 -25.20
C LYS A 315 -15.93 18.41 -24.57
N ALA A 316 -16.10 19.68 -24.96
CA ALA A 316 -15.40 20.84 -24.40
C ALA A 316 -16.16 21.48 -23.22
N ASN A 317 -17.49 21.38 -23.20
CA ASN A 317 -18.35 21.80 -22.08
C ASN A 317 -18.48 20.76 -20.97
N THR A 318 -18.13 19.50 -21.25
CA THR A 318 -17.62 18.59 -20.21
C THR A 318 -16.13 18.86 -20.11
N SER A 319 -15.60 19.20 -18.94
CA SER A 319 -14.14 19.19 -18.77
C SER A 319 -13.58 17.89 -19.35
N GLY A 320 -12.39 17.92 -19.96
CA GLY A 320 -11.66 16.70 -20.35
C GLY A 320 -11.27 15.80 -19.16
N GLU A 321 -11.90 15.99 -18.00
CA GLU A 321 -11.86 15.10 -16.87
C GLU A 321 -12.90 14.02 -17.10
N ILE A 322 -12.40 12.80 -17.34
CA ILE A 322 -13.22 11.61 -17.13
C ILE A 322 -13.72 11.70 -15.70
N SER A 323 -15.03 11.80 -15.53
CA SER A 323 -15.65 11.94 -14.21
C SER A 323 -15.20 10.80 -13.31
N ARG A 324 -14.54 11.18 -12.22
CA ARG A 324 -13.99 10.28 -11.21
C ARG A 324 -14.65 10.63 -9.88
N ALA A 325 -15.20 9.62 -9.20
CA ALA A 325 -15.67 9.78 -7.84
C ALA A 325 -14.49 10.23 -6.95
N SER A 326 -14.75 11.16 -6.04
CA SER A 326 -13.73 11.69 -5.12
C SER A 326 -13.25 10.66 -4.10
N GLU A 327 -14.03 9.60 -3.89
CA GLU A 327 -13.70 8.44 -3.04
C GLU A 327 -14.07 7.14 -3.81
N PRO A 328 -13.34 6.03 -3.58
CA PRO A 328 -13.65 4.74 -4.20
C PRO A 328 -15.06 4.25 -3.84
N ILE A 329 -15.91 4.02 -4.85
CA ILE A 329 -17.23 3.41 -4.68
C ILE A 329 -17.02 1.93 -4.31
N PRO A 330 -17.55 1.46 -3.16
CA PRO A 330 -17.41 0.06 -2.74
C PRO A 330 -17.96 -0.90 -3.79
N ILE A 331 -17.33 -2.07 -3.95
CA ILE A 331 -17.71 -3.09 -4.95
C ILE A 331 -19.18 -3.53 -4.79
N LEU A 332 -19.67 -3.56 -3.55
CA LEU A 332 -21.06 -3.90 -3.23
C LEU A 332 -22.07 -2.88 -3.75
N ASP A 333 -21.65 -1.64 -3.96
CA ASP A 333 -22.48 -0.54 -4.47
C ASP A 333 -22.36 -0.37 -6.00
N TRP A 334 -21.54 -1.19 -6.66
CA TRP A 334 -21.45 -1.20 -8.11
C TRP A 334 -22.77 -1.67 -8.73
N CYS A 335 -23.05 -1.22 -9.94
CA CYS A 335 -24.21 -1.70 -10.68
C CYS A 335 -24.10 -3.20 -10.99
N PRO A 336 -25.22 -3.91 -11.21
CA PRO A 336 -25.21 -5.35 -11.45
C PRO A 336 -24.26 -5.78 -12.56
N PHE A 337 -24.08 -4.94 -13.59
CA PHE A 337 -23.13 -5.18 -14.67
C PHE A 337 -21.68 -5.27 -14.18
N TYR A 338 -21.21 -4.31 -13.38
CA TYR A 338 -19.82 -4.30 -12.91
C TYR A 338 -19.54 -5.32 -11.81
N GLN A 339 -20.54 -5.64 -11.00
CA GLN A 339 -20.46 -6.79 -10.08
C GLN A 339 -20.30 -8.11 -10.85
N ALA A 340 -21.00 -8.27 -11.98
CA ALA A 340 -20.84 -9.43 -12.85
C ALA A 340 -19.48 -9.46 -13.55
N LEU A 341 -18.93 -8.32 -13.98
CA LEU A 341 -17.59 -8.24 -14.56
C LEU A 341 -16.51 -8.71 -13.57
N GLY A 342 -16.57 -8.29 -12.31
CA GLY A 342 -15.63 -8.72 -11.27
C GLY A 342 -15.64 -10.25 -11.01
N LYS A 343 -16.77 -10.91 -11.33
CA LYS A 343 -16.97 -12.35 -11.18
C LYS A 343 -16.87 -13.13 -12.49
N PHE A 344 -16.49 -12.48 -13.58
CA PHE A 344 -16.48 -13.10 -14.90
C PHE A 344 -15.52 -14.31 -14.92
N PRO A 345 -15.99 -15.51 -15.32
CA PRO A 345 -15.21 -16.75 -15.21
C PRO A 345 -14.19 -16.95 -16.33
N GLY A 346 -14.12 -16.05 -17.32
CA GLY A 346 -13.32 -16.21 -18.53
C GLY A 346 -14.17 -16.63 -19.74
N GLY A 347 -13.65 -16.42 -20.96
CA GLY A 347 -14.31 -16.79 -22.22
C GLY A 347 -14.50 -15.63 -23.20
N MET A 348 -15.41 -15.81 -24.17
CA MET A 348 -15.64 -14.86 -25.26
C MET A 348 -15.96 -13.46 -24.72
N GLY A 349 -15.18 -12.45 -25.12
CA GLY A 349 -15.35 -11.06 -24.66
C GLY A 349 -14.44 -10.63 -23.50
N ALA A 350 -13.55 -11.49 -23.02
CA ALA A 350 -12.52 -11.22 -22.00
C ALA A 350 -11.84 -9.84 -22.08
N HIS A 351 -11.36 -9.45 -23.26
CA HIS A 351 -10.68 -8.15 -23.47
C HIS A 351 -11.62 -6.95 -23.28
N ARG A 352 -12.91 -7.09 -23.65
CA ARG A 352 -13.95 -6.07 -23.43
C ARG A 352 -14.32 -5.97 -21.96
N VAL A 353 -14.43 -7.11 -21.28
CA VAL A 353 -14.70 -7.17 -19.83
C VAL A 353 -13.59 -6.45 -19.06
N CYS A 354 -12.34 -6.78 -19.34
CA CYS A 354 -11.19 -6.16 -18.70
C CYS A 354 -11.08 -4.66 -19.04
N GLY A 355 -11.30 -4.26 -20.30
CA GLY A 355 -11.28 -2.85 -20.67
C GLY A 355 -12.39 -2.03 -19.99
N ALA A 356 -13.62 -2.55 -19.93
CA ALA A 356 -14.73 -1.88 -19.26
C ALA A 356 -14.56 -1.81 -17.75
N LEU A 357 -13.97 -2.83 -17.12
CA LEU A 357 -13.68 -2.87 -15.69
C LEU A 357 -12.59 -1.85 -15.32
N ALA A 358 -11.50 -1.76 -16.08
CA ALA A 358 -10.45 -0.76 -15.87
C ALA A 358 -10.97 0.68 -16.01
N ALA A 359 -11.78 0.95 -17.03
CA ALA A 359 -12.44 2.26 -17.21
C ALA A 359 -13.36 2.61 -16.03
N TRP A 360 -14.11 1.63 -15.52
CA TRP A 360 -14.98 1.82 -14.37
C TRP A 360 -14.22 2.06 -13.08
N LEU A 361 -13.15 1.30 -12.80
CA LEU A 361 -12.38 1.46 -11.57
C LEU A 361 -11.87 2.90 -11.40
N TYR A 362 -11.38 3.50 -12.49
CA TYR A 362 -11.02 4.91 -12.49
C TYR A 362 -12.22 5.81 -12.16
N GLN A 363 -13.34 5.65 -12.87
CA GLN A 363 -14.52 6.51 -12.68
C GLN A 363 -15.20 6.30 -11.33
N ALA A 364 -15.08 5.11 -10.77
CA ALA A 364 -15.54 4.73 -9.46
C ALA A 364 -14.58 5.22 -8.36
N GLY A 365 -13.52 5.97 -8.67
CA GLY A 365 -12.68 6.62 -7.66
C GLY A 365 -11.58 5.74 -7.06
N TRP A 366 -11.39 4.51 -7.55
CA TRP A 366 -10.31 3.64 -7.08
C TRP A 366 -8.95 4.22 -7.46
N GLU A 367 -7.93 4.03 -6.63
CA GLU A 367 -6.55 4.40 -6.96
C GLU A 367 -5.91 3.35 -7.88
N GLU A 368 -4.92 3.76 -8.67
CA GLU A 368 -4.42 2.93 -9.79
C GLU A 368 -3.87 1.57 -9.36
N GLY A 369 -3.21 1.50 -8.20
CA GLY A 369 -2.69 0.24 -7.64
C GLY A 369 -3.81 -0.72 -7.26
N ASP A 370 -4.75 -0.26 -6.43
CA ASP A 370 -5.89 -1.09 -5.97
C ASP A 370 -6.79 -1.49 -7.14
N ALA A 371 -6.97 -0.58 -8.09
CA ALA A 371 -7.67 -0.85 -9.34
C ALA A 371 -6.96 -1.92 -10.16
N PHE A 372 -5.63 -1.88 -10.27
CA PHE A 372 -4.86 -2.89 -10.98
C PHE A 372 -5.04 -4.27 -10.35
N ASP A 373 -4.99 -4.38 -9.02
CA ASP A 373 -5.15 -5.67 -8.32
C ASP A 373 -6.54 -6.26 -8.49
N LEU A 374 -7.59 -5.44 -8.36
CA LEU A 374 -8.98 -5.86 -8.63
C LEU A 374 -9.18 -6.29 -10.08
N TRP A 375 -8.60 -5.54 -11.00
CA TRP A 375 -8.66 -5.83 -12.43
C TRP A 375 -7.87 -7.09 -12.79
N TYR A 376 -6.67 -7.26 -12.24
CA TYR A 376 -5.75 -8.36 -12.53
C TYR A 376 -6.33 -9.71 -12.12
N ASN A 377 -7.07 -9.75 -11.01
CA ASN A 377 -7.83 -10.94 -10.61
C ASN A 377 -8.80 -11.42 -11.70
N VAL A 378 -9.42 -10.51 -12.46
CA VAL A 378 -10.28 -10.87 -13.61
C VAL A 378 -9.43 -11.18 -14.84
N ALA A 379 -8.41 -10.36 -15.12
CA ALA A 379 -7.55 -10.49 -16.29
C ALA A 379 -6.78 -11.82 -16.33
N ALA A 380 -6.24 -12.26 -15.19
CA ALA A 380 -5.52 -13.53 -15.04
C ALA A 380 -6.42 -14.75 -15.32
N ARG A 381 -7.68 -14.72 -14.86
CA ARG A 381 -8.68 -15.76 -15.18
C ARG A 381 -9.06 -15.78 -16.67
N CYS A 382 -8.88 -14.66 -17.35
CA CYS A 382 -9.31 -14.44 -18.71
C CYS A 382 -8.16 -14.50 -19.74
N ASP A 383 -6.92 -14.72 -19.30
CA ASP A 383 -5.69 -14.64 -20.11
C ASP A 383 -5.58 -13.32 -20.90
N VAL A 384 -5.72 -12.19 -20.18
CA VAL A 384 -5.70 -10.85 -20.77
C VAL A 384 -4.43 -10.08 -20.39
N GLU A 385 -3.75 -9.53 -21.39
CA GLU A 385 -2.52 -8.74 -21.20
C GLU A 385 -2.74 -7.45 -20.38
N THR A 386 -1.77 -7.11 -19.52
CA THR A 386 -1.82 -5.95 -18.60
C THR A 386 -1.92 -4.60 -19.31
N ARG A 387 -1.47 -4.51 -20.57
CA ARG A 387 -1.61 -3.32 -21.40
C ARG A 387 -3.05 -2.81 -21.51
N ILE A 388 -4.06 -3.68 -21.42
CA ILE A 388 -5.47 -3.29 -21.48
C ILE A 388 -5.87 -2.40 -20.30
N PHE A 389 -5.29 -2.64 -19.12
CA PHE A 389 -5.52 -1.80 -17.95
C PHE A 389 -5.06 -0.37 -18.23
N TYR A 390 -3.79 -0.18 -18.61
CA TYR A 390 -3.20 1.15 -18.83
C TYR A 390 -3.78 1.90 -20.03
N THR A 391 -4.31 1.17 -21.02
CA THR A 391 -4.99 1.79 -22.17
C THR A 391 -6.46 2.14 -21.90
N SER A 392 -7.01 1.75 -20.74
CA SER A 392 -8.42 1.96 -20.39
C SER A 392 -8.62 2.78 -19.10
N TYR A 393 -7.83 2.53 -18.07
CA TYR A 393 -7.93 3.18 -16.75
C TYR A 393 -7.59 4.67 -16.85
N GLY A 394 -8.56 5.55 -16.61
CA GLY A 394 -8.37 7.01 -16.71
C GLY A 394 -8.11 7.53 -18.13
N VAL A 395 -8.27 6.67 -19.14
CA VAL A 395 -8.03 6.99 -20.56
C VAL A 395 -9.34 6.96 -21.35
N ILE A 396 -10.27 6.07 -21.00
CA ILE A 396 -11.58 5.96 -21.65
C ILE A 396 -12.73 6.01 -20.62
N ASN A 397 -13.90 6.47 -21.07
CA ASN A 397 -15.12 6.41 -20.26
C ASN A 397 -15.69 4.99 -20.21
N SER A 398 -16.22 4.62 -19.06
CA SER A 398 -17.13 3.50 -18.84
C SER A 398 -18.27 3.52 -19.89
N PRO A 399 -18.61 2.37 -20.50
CA PRO A 399 -19.68 2.29 -21.49
C PRO A 399 -21.05 2.66 -20.90
N SER A 400 -21.85 3.42 -21.67
CA SER A 400 -23.22 3.73 -21.30
C SER A 400 -24.11 2.47 -21.18
N CYS A 401 -25.24 2.55 -20.47
CA CYS A 401 -26.18 1.43 -20.34
C CYS A 401 -26.69 0.99 -21.71
N ARG A 402 -26.94 1.95 -22.62
CA ARG A 402 -27.30 1.67 -24.01
C ARG A 402 -26.19 0.94 -24.76
N THR A 403 -24.92 1.25 -24.49
CA THR A 403 -23.76 0.58 -25.10
C THR A 403 -23.62 -0.85 -24.57
N ILE A 404 -23.77 -1.03 -23.25
CA ILE A 404 -23.74 -2.34 -22.59
C ILE A 404 -24.77 -3.30 -23.18
N GLN A 405 -25.99 -2.82 -23.44
CA GLN A 405 -27.09 -3.62 -23.98
C GLN A 405 -26.97 -3.96 -25.47
N LYS A 406 -26.03 -3.36 -26.22
CA LYS A 406 -25.82 -3.72 -27.64
C LYS A 406 -25.12 -5.05 -27.77
N THR A 407 -25.52 -5.85 -28.75
CA THR A 407 -24.80 -7.05 -29.17
C THR A 407 -23.67 -6.64 -30.12
N SER A 408 -22.42 -6.99 -29.81
CA SER A 408 -21.28 -6.81 -30.72
C SER A 408 -20.37 -8.04 -30.71
N ALA A 409 -19.69 -8.29 -31.83
CA ALA A 409 -18.90 -9.50 -32.04
C ALA A 409 -17.41 -9.39 -31.66
N GLY A 410 -16.91 -8.26 -31.16
CA GLY A 410 -15.50 -8.13 -30.80
C GLY A 410 -15.06 -6.78 -30.20
N TYR A 411 -13.84 -6.75 -29.66
CA TYR A 411 -13.13 -5.54 -29.21
C TYR A 411 -12.64 -4.72 -30.43
N PRO A 412 -12.69 -3.37 -30.43
CA PRO A 412 -12.95 -2.46 -29.31
C PRO A 412 -14.44 -2.12 -29.09
N SER A 413 -15.39 -2.78 -29.76
CA SER A 413 -16.82 -2.47 -29.61
C SER A 413 -17.36 -2.95 -28.26
N LEU A 414 -17.74 -2.00 -27.39
CA LEU A 414 -18.18 -2.22 -26.00
C LEU A 414 -19.63 -2.78 -25.84
N GLY A 415 -20.09 -3.64 -26.75
CA GLY A 415 -21.38 -4.31 -26.64
C GLY A 415 -21.28 -5.60 -25.81
N PHE A 416 -22.13 -5.75 -24.80
CA PHE A 416 -22.15 -6.89 -23.88
C PHE A 416 -23.48 -7.66 -23.90
N GLY A 417 -24.43 -7.27 -24.76
CA GLY A 417 -25.79 -7.84 -24.80
C GLY A 417 -25.84 -9.35 -25.06
N GLY A 418 -24.83 -9.92 -25.72
CA GLY A 418 -24.72 -11.36 -25.97
C GLY A 418 -24.08 -12.17 -24.83
N LEU A 419 -23.60 -11.52 -23.76
CA LEU A 419 -22.89 -12.16 -22.65
C LEU A 419 -23.75 -12.28 -21.38
N ASN A 420 -24.98 -11.76 -21.38
CA ASN A 420 -25.91 -11.77 -20.24
C ASN A 420 -25.30 -11.24 -18.92
N LEU A 421 -24.35 -10.30 -18.99
CA LEU A 421 -23.63 -9.76 -17.84
C LEU A 421 -24.38 -8.63 -17.12
N CYS A 422 -25.41 -8.05 -17.73
CA CYS A 422 -26.17 -6.94 -17.16
C CYS A 422 -27.60 -7.41 -16.84
N ASN A 423 -27.92 -7.56 -15.55
CA ASN A 423 -29.27 -7.79 -15.06
C ASN A 423 -29.74 -6.55 -14.26
N PRO A 424 -30.43 -5.58 -14.88
CA PRO A 424 -30.85 -4.34 -14.22
C PRO A 424 -31.78 -4.61 -13.04
N ASN A 425 -31.71 -3.79 -11.99
CA ASN A 425 -32.61 -3.81 -10.84
C ASN A 425 -33.30 -2.44 -10.67
N GLU A 426 -34.09 -2.27 -9.60
CA GLU A 426 -34.81 -1.02 -9.31
C GLU A 426 -33.91 0.24 -9.24
N LYS A 427 -32.63 0.11 -8.85
CA LYS A 427 -31.67 1.22 -8.82
C LYS A 427 -31.16 1.62 -10.21
N CYS A 428 -31.48 0.85 -11.25
CA CYS A 428 -31.18 1.16 -12.65
C CYS A 428 -32.28 2.00 -13.33
N GLU A 429 -33.44 2.20 -12.71
CA GLU A 429 -34.59 2.88 -13.35
C GLU A 429 -34.24 4.33 -13.71
N GLY A 430 -34.22 4.63 -15.01
CA GLY A 430 -33.82 5.94 -15.56
C GLY A 430 -32.32 6.12 -15.81
N ALA A 431 -31.45 5.23 -15.31
CA ALA A 431 -29.99 5.31 -15.49
C ALA A 431 -29.58 5.13 -16.96
N VAL A 432 -28.96 6.17 -17.55
CA VAL A 432 -28.50 6.11 -18.94
C VAL A 432 -27.05 5.63 -19.06
N TRP A 433 -26.30 5.60 -17.95
CA TRP A 433 -24.98 4.98 -17.84
C TRP A 433 -24.69 4.45 -16.43
N PRO A 434 -23.72 3.54 -16.24
CA PRO A 434 -23.46 2.87 -14.96
C PRO A 434 -23.13 3.79 -13.78
N GLY A 435 -22.47 4.92 -13.99
CA GLY A 435 -22.21 5.88 -12.91
C GLY A 435 -23.44 6.66 -12.46
N GLN A 436 -24.61 6.43 -13.10
CA GLN A 436 -25.91 6.88 -12.59
C GLN A 436 -26.66 5.83 -11.78
N TYR A 437 -26.05 4.67 -11.56
CA TYR A 437 -26.66 3.60 -10.79
C TYR A 437 -26.92 4.06 -9.36
N GLY A 438 -28.20 4.11 -8.96
CA GLY A 438 -28.61 4.68 -7.68
C GLY A 438 -28.47 6.21 -7.57
N THR A 439 -27.95 6.90 -8.60
CA THR A 439 -27.75 8.37 -8.61
C THR A 439 -28.71 9.10 -9.54
N GLN A 440 -29.67 8.40 -10.15
CA GLN A 440 -30.81 9.05 -10.76
C GLN A 440 -31.32 10.13 -9.81
N PRO A 441 -31.71 11.31 -10.30
CA PRO A 441 -32.61 12.11 -9.52
C PRO A 441 -33.91 11.30 -9.43
N LYS A 442 -33.98 10.40 -8.44
CA LYS A 442 -35.11 10.45 -7.52
C LYS A 442 -35.25 11.92 -7.25
N ASP A 443 -36.43 12.46 -7.47
CA ASP A 443 -36.75 13.76 -6.95
C ASP A 443 -36.44 13.67 -5.44
N GLU A 444 -35.18 13.94 -5.02
CA GLU A 444 -34.73 13.78 -3.64
C GLU A 444 -35.51 14.78 -2.81
N LEU A 445 -35.95 15.87 -3.44
CA LEU A 445 -36.94 16.76 -2.92
C LEU A 445 -38.21 16.00 -2.46
N SER A 446 -38.70 14.98 -3.18
CA SER A 446 -39.86 14.17 -2.75
C SER A 446 -39.59 13.23 -1.56
N ASP A 447 -38.32 12.87 -1.31
CA ASP A 447 -37.89 12.11 -0.13
C ASP A 447 -37.87 12.99 1.13
N PHE A 448 -37.74 14.32 0.97
CA PHE A 448 -37.66 15.28 2.09
C PHE A 448 -38.87 16.23 2.14
N CYS A 449 -39.67 16.32 1.08
CA CYS A 449 -40.77 17.27 0.91
C CYS A 449 -42.06 16.57 0.49
N VAL A 450 -43.16 17.29 0.69
CA VAL A 450 -44.47 16.97 0.14
C VAL A 450 -44.80 17.97 -0.96
N GLU A 451 -45.33 17.49 -2.08
CA GLU A 451 -45.86 18.36 -3.13
C GLU A 451 -47.20 18.94 -2.68
N VAL A 452 -47.39 20.24 -2.84
CA VAL A 452 -48.58 20.98 -2.43
C VAL A 452 -49.12 21.76 -3.62
N SER A 453 -50.38 21.51 -3.99
CA SER A 453 -51.08 22.26 -5.03
C SER A 453 -51.49 23.65 -4.52
N LYS A 454 -51.24 24.66 -5.33
CA LYS A 454 -51.70 26.03 -5.15
C LYS A 454 -53.11 26.19 -5.71
N LYS A 455 -53.86 27.16 -5.17
CA LYS A 455 -55.24 27.47 -5.59
C LYS A 455 -55.35 28.00 -7.03
N ASP A 456 -54.24 28.47 -7.61
CA ASP A 456 -54.13 29.01 -8.96
C ASP A 456 -53.73 27.95 -10.02
N GLY A 457 -53.56 26.69 -9.62
CA GLY A 457 -53.21 25.58 -10.53
C GLY A 457 -51.72 25.25 -10.62
N GLY A 458 -50.83 25.94 -9.89
CA GLY A 458 -49.42 25.55 -9.76
C GLY A 458 -49.15 24.55 -8.63
N THR A 459 -47.98 23.91 -8.57
CA THR A 459 -47.53 23.11 -7.42
C THR A 459 -46.23 23.67 -6.83
N TYR A 460 -45.98 23.41 -5.54
CA TYR A 460 -44.70 23.68 -4.89
C TYR A 460 -44.38 22.60 -3.86
N PHE A 461 -43.09 22.40 -3.57
CA PHE A 461 -42.65 21.44 -2.57
C PHE A 461 -42.44 22.09 -1.21
N LYS A 462 -43.02 21.48 -0.16
CA LYS A 462 -42.89 21.90 1.23
C LYS A 462 -42.11 20.87 2.02
N PHE A 463 -41.08 21.31 2.76
CA PHE A 463 -40.28 20.42 3.62
C PHE A 463 -41.14 19.66 4.63
N SER A 464 -40.83 18.37 4.82
CA SER A 464 -41.49 17.48 5.76
C SER A 464 -40.44 16.81 6.66
N PRO A 465 -40.31 17.24 7.93
CA PRO A 465 -39.37 16.63 8.87
C PRO A 465 -39.53 15.12 9.02
N THR A 466 -40.76 14.61 8.96
CA THR A 466 -41.02 13.16 9.04
C THR A 466 -40.44 12.42 7.85
N LYS A 467 -40.76 12.86 6.62
CA LYS A 467 -40.22 12.22 5.40
C LYS A 467 -38.69 12.27 5.37
N ALA A 468 -38.13 13.44 5.70
CA ALA A 468 -36.68 13.61 5.81
C ALA A 468 -36.07 12.63 6.82
N THR A 469 -36.69 12.44 7.99
CA THR A 469 -36.25 11.47 9.02
C THR A 469 -36.22 10.06 8.46
N ASP A 470 -37.34 9.61 7.86
CA ASP A 470 -37.48 8.25 7.32
C ASP A 470 -36.49 7.98 6.19
N ALA A 471 -36.31 8.96 5.29
CA ALA A 471 -35.35 8.85 4.19
C ALA A 471 -33.90 8.81 4.71
N LEU A 472 -33.55 9.66 5.68
CA LEU A 472 -32.20 9.72 6.22
C LEU A 472 -31.77 8.40 6.89
N ILE A 473 -32.65 7.77 7.66
CA ILE A 473 -32.38 6.49 8.33
C ILE A 473 -32.50 5.30 7.36
N GLY A 474 -33.52 5.29 6.50
CA GLY A 474 -33.85 4.13 5.68
C GLY A 474 -33.09 4.05 4.35
N LYS A 475 -32.57 5.17 3.85
CA LYS A 475 -31.99 5.27 2.51
C LYS A 475 -30.59 5.86 2.47
N TYR A 476 -30.28 6.86 3.31
CA TYR A 476 -29.05 7.65 3.14
C TYR A 476 -27.94 7.28 4.11
N PHE A 477 -28.25 6.93 5.35
CA PHE A 477 -27.24 6.71 6.37
C PHE A 477 -27.56 5.48 7.22
N VAL A 478 -26.53 4.70 7.54
CA VAL A 478 -26.58 3.76 8.66
C VAL A 478 -26.22 4.54 9.91
N LEU A 479 -27.23 4.84 10.73
CA LEU A 479 -27.08 5.65 11.94
C LEU A 479 -27.21 4.79 13.19
N ALA A 480 -26.49 5.17 14.24
CA ALA A 480 -26.60 4.53 15.55
C ALA A 480 -26.38 5.56 16.66
N ALA A 481 -26.94 5.32 17.84
CA ALA A 481 -26.72 6.14 19.02
C ALA A 481 -26.56 5.24 20.25
N SER A 482 -25.69 5.67 21.18
CA SER A 482 -25.53 5.00 22.47
C SER A 482 -26.31 5.71 23.56
N LYS A 483 -26.73 4.97 24.59
CA LYS A 483 -27.30 5.53 25.82
C LYS A 483 -26.30 6.39 26.62
N ILE A 484 -25.00 6.24 26.39
CA ILE A 484 -23.94 6.88 27.20
C ILE A 484 -23.72 8.35 26.80
N ASP A 485 -23.50 8.62 25.51
CA ASP A 485 -23.24 9.98 25.02
C ASP A 485 -24.44 10.58 24.27
N THR A 486 -25.41 9.76 23.85
CA THR A 486 -26.62 10.16 23.08
C THR A 486 -26.31 10.89 21.77
N GLU A 487 -25.04 10.86 21.34
CA GLU A 487 -24.58 11.45 20.08
C GLU A 487 -25.01 10.52 18.93
N ILE A 488 -25.35 11.12 17.78
CA ILE A 488 -25.69 10.36 16.57
C ILE A 488 -24.40 10.05 15.83
N TYR A 489 -24.10 8.76 15.70
CA TYR A 489 -23.03 8.26 14.88
C TYR A 489 -23.56 7.83 13.51
N TRP A 490 -22.73 7.94 12.49
CA TRP A 490 -23.00 7.40 11.17
C TRP A 490 -21.86 6.48 10.74
N TYR A 491 -22.19 5.40 10.04
CA TYR A 491 -21.21 4.49 9.48
C TYR A 491 -20.64 5.06 8.18
N ASP A 492 -19.33 5.24 8.10
CA ASP A 492 -18.64 5.85 6.95
C ASP A 492 -18.21 4.86 5.85
N GLY A 493 -18.62 3.59 5.98
CA GLY A 493 -18.14 2.49 5.15
C GLY A 493 -17.08 1.63 5.85
N GLN A 494 -16.42 2.17 6.88
CA GLN A 494 -15.40 1.49 7.67
C GLN A 494 -15.78 1.40 9.15
N ILE A 495 -16.04 2.56 9.79
CA ILE A 495 -16.34 2.66 11.22
C ILE A 495 -17.46 3.68 11.49
N TYR A 496 -17.98 3.69 12.71
CA TYR A 496 -18.94 4.70 13.16
C TYR A 496 -18.24 5.98 13.59
N ARG A 497 -18.61 7.10 12.98
CA ARG A 497 -18.09 8.44 13.27
C ARG A 497 -19.11 9.28 14.06
N PRO A 498 -18.67 10.05 15.06
CA PRO A 498 -19.57 10.79 15.96
C PRO A 498 -20.18 12.07 15.36
N ASP A 499 -19.88 12.42 14.10
CA ASP A 499 -20.34 13.65 13.45
C ASP A 499 -21.65 13.48 12.66
N GLY A 500 -22.49 12.50 13.02
CA GLY A 500 -23.72 12.16 12.30
C GLY A 500 -24.72 13.33 12.20
N GLU A 501 -24.84 14.17 13.23
CA GLU A 501 -25.70 15.36 13.17
C GLU A 501 -25.28 16.34 12.07
N ARG A 502 -23.98 16.53 11.89
CA ARG A 502 -23.44 17.39 10.82
C ARG A 502 -23.72 16.78 9.45
N LYS A 503 -23.61 15.47 9.31
CA LYS A 503 -23.91 14.76 8.05
C LYS A 503 -25.39 14.85 7.68
N ILE A 504 -26.27 14.72 8.68
CA ILE A 504 -27.72 14.94 8.53
C ILE A 504 -27.98 16.37 8.02
N ASP A 505 -27.42 17.38 8.68
CA ASP A 505 -27.58 18.79 8.28
C ASP A 505 -27.11 19.04 6.84
N LEU A 506 -25.88 18.62 6.52
CA LEU A 506 -25.33 18.75 5.17
C LEU A 506 -26.20 18.07 4.11
N LYS A 507 -26.74 16.88 4.40
CA LYS A 507 -27.62 16.19 3.44
C LYS A 507 -28.94 16.93 3.28
N ILE A 508 -29.57 17.39 4.36
CA ILE A 508 -30.81 18.20 4.28
C ILE A 508 -30.54 19.46 3.45
N VAL A 509 -29.52 20.26 3.80
CA VAL A 509 -29.19 21.50 3.08
C VAL A 509 -28.93 21.24 1.60
N SER A 510 -28.20 20.17 1.26
CA SER A 510 -27.89 19.82 -0.14
C SER A 510 -29.13 19.47 -0.97
N VAL A 511 -30.18 18.91 -0.35
CA VAL A 511 -31.38 18.45 -1.05
C VAL A 511 -32.46 19.54 -1.09
N VAL A 512 -32.72 20.21 0.02
CA VAL A 512 -33.88 21.10 0.15
C VAL A 512 -33.53 22.59 0.09
N GLY A 513 -32.25 22.95 0.27
CA GLY A 513 -31.78 24.33 0.27
C GLY A 513 -32.59 25.21 1.23
N ASP A 514 -32.99 26.41 0.77
CA ASP A 514 -33.72 27.40 1.57
C ASP A 514 -35.15 26.99 2.00
N ARG A 515 -35.61 25.79 1.61
CA ARG A 515 -36.95 25.29 1.99
C ARG A 515 -37.02 24.75 3.43
N ALA A 516 -35.87 24.48 4.04
CA ALA A 516 -35.75 24.13 5.45
C ALA A 516 -34.97 25.23 6.17
N ASN A 517 -35.42 25.59 7.37
CA ASN A 517 -34.70 26.49 8.25
C ASN A 517 -34.04 25.71 9.40
N GLY A 518 -33.20 26.38 10.20
CA GLY A 518 -32.48 25.72 11.30
C GLY A 518 -33.38 24.99 12.32
N ARG A 519 -34.63 25.43 12.53
CA ARG A 519 -35.57 24.72 13.41
C ARG A 519 -36.04 23.41 12.80
N ASP A 520 -36.19 23.36 11.48
CA ASP A 520 -36.59 22.15 10.77
C ASP A 520 -35.50 21.08 10.83
N VAL A 521 -34.23 21.47 10.63
CA VAL A 521 -33.07 20.58 10.80
C VAL A 521 -32.98 20.06 12.23
N GLN A 522 -33.13 20.94 13.23
CA GLN A 522 -33.15 20.53 14.64
C GLN A 522 -34.28 19.54 14.95
N GLU A 523 -35.47 19.73 14.37
CA GLU A 523 -36.59 18.81 14.52
C GLU A 523 -36.31 17.43 13.90
N VAL A 524 -35.70 17.37 12.71
CA VAL A 524 -35.27 16.11 12.09
C VAL A 524 -34.22 15.41 12.94
N THR A 525 -33.16 16.11 13.33
CA THR A 525 -32.10 15.54 14.19
C THR A 525 -32.66 15.04 15.52
N ARG A 526 -33.60 15.78 16.12
CA ARG A 526 -34.31 15.36 17.35
C ARG A 526 -35.11 14.08 17.13
N ARG A 527 -35.85 13.96 16.02
CA ARG A 527 -36.62 12.74 15.67
C ARG A 527 -35.72 11.54 15.47
N ILE A 528 -34.67 11.69 14.66
CA ILE A 528 -33.67 10.63 14.42
C ILE A 528 -33.07 10.18 15.75
N ARG A 529 -32.60 11.11 16.60
CA ARG A 529 -32.03 10.76 17.90
C ARG A 529 -33.01 9.96 18.75
N ASN A 530 -34.26 10.39 18.84
CA ASN A 530 -35.28 9.69 19.62
C ASN A 530 -35.50 8.27 19.10
N LEU A 531 -35.63 8.08 17.79
CA LEU A 531 -35.78 6.76 17.16
C LEU A 531 -34.58 5.86 17.44
N LEU A 532 -33.35 6.37 17.30
CA LEU A 532 -32.14 5.58 17.58
C LEU A 532 -32.03 5.21 19.07
N LEU A 533 -32.51 6.06 19.97
CA LEU A 533 -32.50 5.80 21.41
C LEU A 533 -33.61 4.84 21.88
N GLU A 534 -34.58 4.50 21.03
CA GLU A 534 -35.53 3.40 21.29
C GLU A 534 -34.82 2.03 21.21
N SER A 535 -33.80 1.91 20.34
CA SER A 535 -32.95 0.73 20.21
C SER A 535 -31.45 1.11 20.19
N PRO A 536 -30.92 1.59 21.32
CA PRO A 536 -29.56 2.10 21.39
C PRO A 536 -28.54 0.97 21.33
N VAL A 537 -27.38 1.27 20.76
CA VAL A 537 -26.28 0.31 20.60
C VAL A 537 -25.19 0.50 21.66
N GLU A 538 -24.41 -0.55 21.86
CA GLU A 538 -23.12 -0.49 22.55
C GLU A 538 -22.01 -0.46 21.49
N PHE A 539 -21.27 0.65 21.43
CA PHE A 539 -20.15 0.79 20.50
C PHE A 539 -18.92 0.04 21.01
N ASP A 540 -18.15 -0.51 20.08
CA ASP A 540 -16.99 -1.36 20.33
C ASP A 540 -17.29 -2.55 21.29
N PRO A 541 -18.36 -3.34 21.03
CA PRO A 541 -18.83 -4.35 21.96
C PRO A 541 -17.89 -5.57 22.07
N ASP A 542 -17.15 -5.88 21.00
CA ASP A 542 -16.12 -6.93 21.02
C ASP A 542 -14.74 -6.30 21.27
N PRO A 543 -14.12 -6.53 22.43
CA PRO A 543 -12.85 -5.90 22.78
C PRO A 543 -11.65 -6.48 22.03
N PHE A 544 -11.82 -7.59 21.30
CA PHE A 544 -10.77 -8.24 20.53
C PHE A 544 -10.75 -7.81 19.07
N LEU A 545 -11.66 -6.94 18.64
CA LEU A 545 -11.66 -6.37 17.29
C LEU A 545 -10.84 -5.08 17.24
N LEU A 546 -9.86 -5.06 16.33
CA LEU A 546 -9.02 -3.90 16.05
C LEU A 546 -9.30 -3.39 14.64
N GLY A 547 -9.87 -2.18 14.53
CA GLY A 547 -9.98 -1.50 13.25
C GLY A 547 -8.61 -1.08 12.73
N LEU A 548 -8.32 -1.43 11.48
CA LEU A 548 -7.13 -1.06 10.69
C LEU A 548 -7.55 -0.09 9.58
N ARG A 549 -6.66 0.46 8.76
CA ARG A 549 -7.03 1.35 7.63
C ARG A 549 -7.67 0.59 6.44
N ASN A 550 -7.38 -0.69 6.30
CA ASN A 550 -7.86 -1.56 5.21
C ASN A 550 -8.66 -2.79 5.69
N GLY A 551 -9.14 -2.81 6.94
CA GLY A 551 -9.96 -3.91 7.45
C GLY A 551 -10.12 -3.91 8.97
N VAL A 552 -10.58 -5.06 9.50
CA VAL A 552 -10.73 -5.33 10.93
C VAL A 552 -9.96 -6.61 11.25
N ALA A 553 -9.05 -6.53 12.22
CA ALA A 553 -8.34 -7.68 12.75
C ALA A 553 -9.09 -8.29 13.94
N ASP A 554 -9.19 -9.61 13.97
CA ASP A 554 -9.62 -10.37 15.15
C ASP A 554 -8.38 -10.85 15.92
N LEU A 555 -8.13 -10.27 17.10
CA LEU A 555 -6.95 -10.56 17.92
C LEU A 555 -6.94 -12.00 18.46
N ARG A 556 -8.08 -12.70 18.48
CA ARG A 556 -8.17 -14.09 18.96
C ARG A 556 -7.63 -15.08 17.93
N THR A 557 -7.82 -14.79 16.64
CA THR A 557 -7.39 -15.67 15.54
C THR A 557 -6.13 -15.14 14.83
N GLY A 558 -5.90 -13.84 14.89
CA GLY A 558 -4.85 -13.15 14.13
C GLY A 558 -5.24 -12.87 12.67
N GLU A 559 -6.50 -13.11 12.30
CA GLU A 559 -7.00 -12.92 10.93
C GLU A 559 -7.54 -11.51 10.69
N VAL A 560 -7.45 -11.04 9.45
CA VAL A 560 -7.97 -9.74 9.01
C VAL A 560 -9.09 -9.94 8.00
N ARG A 561 -10.19 -9.19 8.18
CA ARG A 561 -11.38 -9.24 7.32
C ARG A 561 -11.89 -7.84 6.97
N ALA A 562 -12.79 -7.76 6.00
CA ALA A 562 -13.49 -6.51 5.67
C ALA A 562 -14.36 -6.00 6.83
N TYR A 563 -14.58 -4.68 6.85
CA TYR A 563 -15.45 -4.00 7.81
C TYR A 563 -16.89 -4.46 7.71
N ARG A 564 -17.60 -4.43 8.84
CA ARG A 564 -19.03 -4.66 8.93
C ARG A 564 -19.65 -3.60 9.83
N PRO A 565 -20.78 -2.96 9.44
CA PRO A 565 -21.52 -2.07 10.32
C PRO A 565 -21.90 -2.75 11.65
N ASP A 566 -22.22 -4.04 11.61
CA ASP A 566 -22.63 -4.78 12.81
C ASP A 566 -21.52 -4.93 13.87
N ASP A 567 -20.25 -4.68 13.51
CA ASP A 567 -19.14 -4.68 14.49
C ASP A 567 -19.17 -3.46 15.41
N LEU A 568 -19.92 -2.40 15.05
CA LEU A 568 -20.10 -1.17 15.83
C LEU A 568 -18.78 -0.52 16.28
N ILE A 569 -17.73 -0.64 15.46
CA ILE A 569 -16.40 -0.10 15.76
C ILE A 569 -16.43 1.43 15.65
N THR A 570 -15.85 2.15 16.64
CA THR A 570 -15.71 3.62 16.59
C THR A 570 -14.26 4.11 16.57
N ASP A 571 -13.30 3.18 16.64
CA ASP A 571 -11.87 3.48 16.69
C ASP A 571 -11.07 2.58 15.76
N MET A 572 -10.08 3.17 15.09
CA MET A 572 -9.28 2.54 14.05
C MET A 572 -7.85 3.07 14.12
N ILE A 573 -6.86 2.19 13.96
CA ILE A 573 -5.46 2.60 13.85
C ILE A 573 -5.11 2.99 12.40
N GLU A 574 -4.20 3.94 12.24
CA GLU A 574 -3.74 4.40 10.92
C GLU A 574 -2.64 3.50 10.34
N VAL A 575 -2.88 2.18 10.31
CA VAL A 575 -1.95 1.17 9.82
C VAL A 575 -2.68 0.23 8.86
N ASP A 576 -2.09 -0.03 7.70
CA ASP A 576 -2.56 -1.03 6.75
C ASP A 576 -2.01 -2.41 7.09
N PHE A 577 -2.84 -3.44 6.95
CA PHE A 577 -2.39 -4.83 6.97
C PHE A 577 -1.84 -5.21 5.60
N ASP A 578 -0.55 -5.51 5.53
CA ASP A 578 0.11 -6.20 4.42
C ASP A 578 0.70 -7.52 4.94
N PRO A 579 0.22 -8.69 4.50
CA PRO A 579 0.73 -9.99 4.98
C PRO A 579 2.21 -10.22 4.66
N ALA A 580 2.79 -9.52 3.69
CA ALA A 580 4.20 -9.60 3.34
C ALA A 580 5.10 -8.67 4.17
N ALA A 581 4.53 -7.68 4.88
CA ALA A 581 5.29 -6.70 5.63
C ALA A 581 6.11 -7.33 6.76
N ARG A 582 7.25 -6.70 7.07
CA ARG A 582 8.26 -7.11 8.05
C ARG A 582 8.70 -5.88 8.84
N CYS A 583 9.24 -6.07 10.04
CA CYS A 583 9.68 -4.98 10.92
C CYS A 583 11.13 -5.14 11.42
N PRO A 584 12.13 -5.26 10.51
CA PRO A 584 13.53 -5.44 10.88
C PRO A 584 14.09 -4.31 11.75
N GLN A 585 13.70 -3.06 11.52
CA GLN A 585 14.17 -1.93 12.34
C GLN A 585 13.61 -2.03 13.76
N PHE A 586 12.32 -2.38 13.90
CA PHE A 586 11.71 -2.55 15.22
C PHE A 586 12.35 -3.68 16.01
N LEU A 587 12.55 -4.85 15.39
CA LEU A 587 13.24 -5.96 16.06
C LEU A 587 14.67 -5.59 16.42
N GLY A 588 15.42 -4.96 15.52
CA GLY A 588 16.77 -4.48 15.80
C GLY A 588 16.81 -3.49 16.97
N PHE A 589 15.84 -2.58 17.05
CA PHE A 589 15.69 -1.67 18.18
C PHE A 589 15.45 -2.41 19.51
N LEU A 590 14.60 -3.45 19.51
CA LEU A 590 14.38 -4.28 20.70
C LEU A 590 15.67 -5.01 21.11
N GLU A 591 16.45 -5.54 20.16
CA GLU A 591 17.72 -6.21 20.45
C GLU A 591 18.77 -5.27 21.02
N THR A 592 18.87 -4.04 20.49
CA THR A 592 19.87 -3.07 20.95
C THR A 592 19.47 -2.37 22.25
N SER A 593 18.19 -2.39 22.63
CA SER A 593 17.67 -1.66 23.78
C SER A 593 17.35 -2.54 24.98
N ALA A 594 16.82 -3.75 24.75
CA ALA A 594 16.45 -4.71 25.80
C ALA A 594 17.36 -5.96 25.74
N PRO A 595 18.35 -6.09 26.65
CA PRO A 595 19.32 -7.19 26.60
C PRO A 595 18.66 -8.56 26.85
N HIS A 596 17.67 -8.63 27.75
CA HIS A 596 16.96 -9.87 28.06
C HIS A 596 15.87 -10.18 27.02
N ILE A 597 15.89 -11.39 26.46
CA ILE A 597 14.89 -11.84 25.47
C ILE A 597 13.47 -11.78 26.05
N SER A 598 13.30 -12.17 27.33
CA SER A 598 11.99 -12.07 27.99
C SER A 598 11.44 -10.64 27.94
N ASP A 599 12.28 -9.63 28.15
CA ASP A 599 11.85 -8.23 28.14
C ASP A 599 11.47 -7.78 26.72
N ARG A 600 12.08 -8.34 25.66
CA ARG A 600 11.68 -8.09 24.26
C ARG A 600 10.27 -8.60 23.98
N PHE A 601 9.96 -9.82 24.41
CA PHE A 601 8.60 -10.37 24.29
C PHE A 601 7.60 -9.61 25.18
N THR A 602 7.99 -9.17 26.38
CA THR A 602 7.17 -8.29 27.23
C THR A 602 6.78 -7.02 26.48
N LEU A 603 7.73 -6.37 25.80
CA LEU A 603 7.46 -5.16 25.00
C LEU A 603 6.54 -5.46 23.81
N ILE A 604 6.72 -6.57 23.10
CA ILE A 604 5.82 -6.96 22.00
C ILE A 604 4.41 -7.25 22.51
N ASP A 605 4.28 -8.05 23.58
CA ASP A 605 2.99 -8.37 24.17
C ASP A 605 2.30 -7.13 24.77
N TRP A 606 3.05 -6.07 25.10
CA TRP A 606 2.49 -4.80 25.51
C TRP A 606 1.70 -4.12 24.40
N PHE A 607 2.13 -4.24 23.13
CA PHE A 607 1.32 -3.78 22.00
C PHE A 607 0.03 -4.58 21.91
N VAL A 608 0.09 -5.91 22.05
CA VAL A 608 -1.09 -6.77 22.05
C VAL A 608 -2.06 -6.38 23.17
N ALA A 609 -1.56 -6.21 24.39
CA ALA A 609 -2.34 -5.78 25.54
C ALA A 609 -3.01 -4.41 25.33
N THR A 610 -2.36 -3.50 24.60
CA THR A 610 -2.87 -2.16 24.24
C THR A 610 -3.90 -2.23 23.10
N ALA A 611 -3.81 -3.26 22.24
CA ALA A 611 -4.76 -3.50 21.16
C ALA A 611 -6.11 -4.05 21.68
N ILE A 612 -6.06 -4.91 22.71
CA ILE A 612 -7.25 -5.47 23.38
C ILE A 612 -7.93 -4.38 24.22
N LYS A 613 -9.23 -4.15 24.01
CA LYS A 613 -10.03 -3.17 24.77
C LYS A 613 -10.56 -3.75 26.09
N LEU A 614 -9.71 -4.50 26.80
CA LEU A 614 -9.96 -5.00 28.16
C LEU A 614 -8.82 -4.53 29.07
N PRO A 615 -9.11 -4.23 30.35
CA PRO A 615 -8.07 -3.95 31.32
C PRO A 615 -7.29 -5.23 31.62
N LEU A 616 -6.05 -5.33 31.11
CA LEU A 616 -5.12 -6.34 31.61
C LEU A 616 -4.48 -5.77 32.88
N PRO A 617 -4.35 -6.56 33.96
CA PRO A 617 -3.92 -6.06 35.25
C PRO A 617 -2.38 -5.92 35.29
N TYR A 618 -1.79 -5.15 34.38
CA TYR A 618 -0.34 -4.95 34.31
C TYR A 618 0.02 -3.48 34.28
N VAL A 619 1.16 -3.14 34.89
CA VAL A 619 1.76 -1.80 34.84
C VAL A 619 3.22 -1.96 34.43
N LEU A 620 3.58 -1.38 33.30
CA LEU A 620 4.92 -1.46 32.73
C LEU A 620 5.78 -0.31 33.22
N PHE A 621 6.83 -0.62 33.97
CA PHE A 621 7.88 0.30 34.37
C PHE A 621 9.03 0.19 33.36
N LEU A 622 9.23 1.23 32.57
CA LEU A 622 10.41 1.34 31.74
C LEU A 622 11.53 1.98 32.57
N LEU A 623 12.61 1.25 32.85
CA LEU A 623 13.71 1.71 33.70
C LEU A 623 14.96 2.00 32.88
N GLY A 624 15.74 3.00 33.31
CA GLY A 624 17.00 3.34 32.67
C GLY A 624 17.42 4.80 32.82
N LEU A 625 18.66 5.07 32.44
CA LEU A 625 19.47 6.21 32.89
C LEU A 625 19.43 7.41 31.93
N GLY A 626 18.28 7.60 31.27
CA GLY A 626 18.09 8.62 30.24
C GLY A 626 18.78 8.29 28.91
N ARG A 627 18.23 8.81 27.80
CA ARG A 627 18.74 8.59 26.42
C ARG A 627 18.92 7.10 26.08
N ASN A 628 18.00 6.25 26.52
CA ASN A 628 18.07 4.79 26.48
C ASN A 628 17.01 4.12 25.60
N GLY A 629 16.19 4.92 24.91
CA GLY A 629 15.14 4.41 24.02
C GLY A 629 13.73 4.35 24.60
N LYS A 630 13.50 4.70 25.88
CA LYS A 630 12.14 4.77 26.48
C LYS A 630 11.17 5.62 25.66
N GLY A 631 11.48 6.92 25.53
CA GLY A 631 10.67 7.83 24.74
C GLY A 631 10.59 7.44 23.26
N LEU A 632 11.56 6.69 22.72
CA LEU A 632 11.48 6.18 21.36
C LEU A 632 10.41 5.07 21.26
N TYR A 633 10.42 4.10 22.18
CA TYR A 633 9.40 3.06 22.29
C TYR A 633 7.99 3.66 22.46
N GLU A 634 7.84 4.65 23.34
CA GLU A 634 6.59 5.39 23.54
C GLU A 634 6.11 6.09 22.26
N ASN A 635 7.02 6.71 21.51
CA ASN A 635 6.67 7.36 20.26
C ASN A 635 6.26 6.33 19.19
N VAL A 636 6.88 5.16 19.14
CA VAL A 636 6.49 4.08 18.21
C VAL A 636 5.10 3.55 18.56
N ILE A 637 4.81 3.22 19.83
CA ILE A 637 3.49 2.70 20.23
C ILE A 637 2.40 3.77 20.03
N LYS A 638 2.69 5.04 20.30
CA LYS A 638 1.80 6.17 20.00
C LYS A 638 1.57 6.34 18.50
N ARG A 639 2.60 6.15 17.67
CA ARG A 639 2.45 6.24 16.22
C ARG A 639 1.63 5.07 15.67
N PHE A 640 1.80 3.88 16.23
CA PHE A 640 1.06 2.68 15.84
C PHE A 640 -0.44 2.78 16.16
N PHE A 641 -0.83 3.13 17.39
CA PHE A 641 -2.27 3.25 17.75
C PHE A 641 -2.87 4.64 17.50
N GLY A 642 -2.05 5.62 17.10
CA GLY A 642 -2.43 7.03 17.01
C GLY A 642 -2.27 7.78 18.34
N GLY A 643 -1.67 8.98 18.29
CA GLY A 643 -1.38 9.77 19.50
C GLY A 643 -2.62 10.13 20.32
N GLY A 644 -3.79 10.21 19.66
CA GLY A 644 -5.08 10.42 20.31
C GLY A 644 -5.52 9.25 21.20
N ALA A 645 -4.99 8.04 21.02
CA ALA A 645 -5.32 6.87 21.84
C ALA A 645 -4.63 6.88 23.22
N PHE A 646 -3.66 7.76 23.43
CA PHE A 646 -2.89 7.87 24.67
C PHE A 646 -3.21 9.14 25.47
N ARG A 647 -2.93 9.06 26.78
CA ARG A 647 -2.87 10.23 27.66
C ARG A 647 -1.51 10.30 28.32
N ASP A 648 -0.87 11.46 28.19
CA ASP A 648 0.35 11.82 28.92
C ASP A 648 -0.06 12.62 30.15
N MET A 649 0.06 12.02 31.33
CA MET A 649 -0.39 12.65 32.58
C MET A 649 0.37 12.10 33.76
N ALA A 650 0.80 12.98 34.66
CA ALA A 650 1.49 12.56 35.87
C ALA A 650 0.59 11.80 36.84
N LEU A 651 1.17 10.81 37.52
CA LEU A 651 0.46 9.98 38.50
C LEU A 651 -0.28 10.79 39.58
N ALA A 652 0.31 11.89 40.04
CA ALA A 652 -0.28 12.73 41.10
C ALA A 652 -1.46 13.60 40.63
N GLU A 653 -1.70 13.72 39.31
CA GLU A 653 -2.74 14.58 38.76
C GLU A 653 -4.09 13.88 38.70
N ILE A 654 -4.10 12.55 38.46
CA ILE A 654 -5.33 11.76 38.33
C ILE A 654 -6.20 11.78 39.58
N THR A 655 -5.58 11.84 40.77
CA THR A 655 -6.26 11.86 42.07
C THR A 655 -6.74 13.24 42.48
N ARG A 656 -6.35 14.30 41.75
CA ARG A 656 -6.66 15.69 42.11
C ARG A 656 -7.78 16.32 41.28
N ASN A 657 -8.15 15.74 40.14
CA ASN A 657 -9.05 16.39 39.18
C ASN A 657 -10.03 15.41 38.51
N ASN A 658 -11.33 15.55 38.78
CA ASN A 658 -12.39 14.74 38.13
C ASN A 658 -12.46 14.93 36.60
N PHE A 659 -12.02 16.08 36.07
CA PHE A 659 -11.91 16.28 34.62
C PHE A 659 -10.74 15.49 34.01
N ALA A 660 -9.68 15.26 34.79
CA ALA A 660 -8.53 14.46 34.37
C ALA A 660 -8.94 12.98 34.21
N ALA A 661 -9.75 12.46 35.13
CA ALA A 661 -10.33 11.12 35.04
C ALA A 661 -11.19 10.93 33.78
N ALA A 662 -12.02 11.92 33.41
CA ALA A 662 -12.83 11.89 32.19
C ALA A 662 -12.00 11.78 30.90
N SER A 663 -10.74 12.24 30.93
CA SER A 663 -9.86 12.27 29.75
C SER A 663 -9.39 10.89 29.29
N PHE A 664 -9.54 9.86 30.14
CA PHE A 664 -9.24 8.46 29.87
C PHE A 664 -10.37 7.72 29.14
N TYR A 665 -11.52 8.38 28.92
CA TYR A 665 -12.60 7.80 28.13
C TYR A 665 -12.11 7.46 26.71
N LYS A 666 -12.35 6.21 26.29
CA LYS A 666 -11.90 5.64 25.01
C LYS A 666 -10.38 5.77 24.76
N LYS A 667 -9.55 5.54 25.79
CA LYS A 667 -8.08 5.52 25.67
C LYS A 667 -7.52 4.12 25.78
N ARG A 668 -6.51 3.83 24.96
CA ARG A 668 -5.77 2.57 24.91
C ARG A 668 -4.56 2.57 25.84
N GLY A 669 -3.99 3.74 26.13
CA GLY A 669 -2.82 3.80 26.98
C GLY A 669 -2.71 5.07 27.83
N TRP A 670 -2.04 4.91 28.96
CA TRP A 670 -1.64 5.99 29.84
C TRP A 670 -0.13 5.97 29.98
N ILE A 671 0.53 7.08 29.62
CA ILE A 671 1.94 7.31 29.94
C ILE A 671 2.01 8.20 31.18
N ALA A 672 2.37 7.57 32.29
CA ALA A 672 2.54 8.21 33.57
C ALA A 672 3.96 8.78 33.69
N SER A 673 4.14 10.01 33.21
CA SER A 673 5.39 10.76 33.33
C SER A 673 5.51 11.43 34.70
N GLU A 674 6.65 11.35 35.37
CA GLU A 674 6.82 12.01 36.67
C GLU A 674 6.93 13.55 36.56
N GLN A 675 6.26 14.29 37.45
CA GLN A 675 6.53 15.73 37.63
C GLN A 675 7.87 15.92 38.32
N SER A 676 8.72 16.78 37.75
CA SER A 676 9.96 17.25 38.38
C SER A 676 9.68 18.01 39.69
N GLY A 677 9.58 17.26 40.80
CA GLY A 677 9.40 17.77 42.17
C GLY A 677 10.47 17.24 43.12
N LYS A 678 10.74 17.97 44.22
CA LYS A 678 11.79 17.62 45.21
C LYS A 678 11.49 16.38 46.08
N ARG A 679 10.32 15.76 45.97
CA ARG A 679 9.90 14.58 46.74
C ARG A 679 9.55 13.44 45.78
N LYS A 680 10.06 12.24 46.04
CA LYS A 680 9.70 11.02 45.29
C LYS A 680 8.18 10.87 45.26
N SER A 681 7.62 10.68 44.08
CA SER A 681 6.23 10.27 43.95
C SER A 681 6.03 8.89 44.61
N THR A 682 4.89 8.71 45.27
CA THR A 682 4.52 7.45 45.93
C THR A 682 3.33 6.87 45.19
N ILE A 683 3.41 5.58 44.87
CA ILE A 683 2.32 4.88 44.20
C ILE A 683 1.44 4.23 45.27
N GLY A 684 0.24 4.79 45.45
CA GLY A 684 -0.75 4.32 46.42
C GLY A 684 -1.83 3.41 45.82
N THR A 685 -2.71 2.91 46.68
CA THR A 685 -3.81 1.99 46.32
C THR A 685 -4.82 2.55 45.32
N ASP A 686 -4.98 3.87 45.23
CA ASP A 686 -5.92 4.49 44.28
C ASP A 686 -5.47 4.34 42.82
N PHE A 687 -4.15 4.26 42.57
CA PHE A 687 -3.62 3.94 41.25
C PHE A 687 -4.00 2.53 40.81
N MET A 688 -4.01 1.56 41.74
CA MET A 688 -4.42 0.18 41.42
C MET A 688 -5.85 0.08 40.94
N LYS A 689 -6.77 0.80 41.59
CA LYS A 689 -8.17 0.78 41.18
C LYS A 689 -8.35 1.26 39.75
N LEU A 690 -7.49 2.19 39.31
CA LEU A 690 -7.53 2.76 37.97
C LEU A 690 -6.87 1.84 36.92
N THR A 691 -5.75 1.19 37.26
CA THR A 691 -5.01 0.33 36.33
C THR A 691 -5.52 -1.11 36.24
N SER A 692 -6.16 -1.63 37.30
CA SER A 692 -6.69 -2.99 37.33
C SER A 692 -8.07 -3.16 36.68
N GLY A 693 -8.73 -2.05 36.30
CA GLY A 693 -10.00 -2.07 35.57
C GLY A 693 -11.22 -2.58 36.32
N ASP A 694 -11.09 -2.92 37.60
CA ASP A 694 -12.14 -3.53 38.43
C ASP A 694 -13.21 -2.50 38.93
N GLY A 695 -13.21 -1.30 38.34
CA GLY A 695 -14.11 -0.21 38.72
C GLY A 695 -14.50 0.69 37.55
N THR A 696 -15.68 1.30 37.63
CA THR A 696 -16.10 2.36 36.72
C THR A 696 -15.47 3.68 37.13
N ILE A 697 -14.92 4.42 36.16
CA ILE A 697 -14.45 5.78 36.34
C ILE A 697 -15.61 6.74 36.06
N ASP A 698 -15.89 7.61 37.03
CA ASP A 698 -16.78 8.74 36.83
C ASP A 698 -15.97 10.01 36.55
N GLY A 699 -16.32 10.74 35.50
CA GLY A 699 -15.62 11.95 35.10
C GLY A 699 -16.56 13.07 34.66
N ASP A 700 -16.25 14.30 35.07
CA ASP A 700 -16.97 15.49 34.63
C ASP A 700 -16.46 15.92 33.24
N ARG A 701 -17.39 16.26 32.35
CA ARG A 701 -17.08 16.76 31.00
C ARG A 701 -17.46 18.23 30.91
N LYS A 702 -16.55 19.07 30.42
CA LYS A 702 -16.81 20.51 30.30
C LYS A 702 -18.01 20.75 29.38
N ASN A 703 -19.05 21.42 29.89
CA ASN A 703 -20.30 21.71 29.19
C ASN A 703 -21.07 20.48 28.67
N LYS A 704 -20.86 19.29 29.26
CA LYS A 704 -21.59 18.05 28.93
C LYS A 704 -21.99 17.30 30.20
N SER A 705 -22.92 16.37 30.08
CA SER A 705 -23.28 15.46 31.18
C SER A 705 -22.07 14.64 31.62
N ARG A 706 -22.00 14.39 32.94
CA ARG A 706 -21.03 13.47 33.54
C ARG A 706 -21.04 12.13 32.81
N ILE A 707 -19.87 11.51 32.68
CA ILE A 707 -19.72 10.20 32.06
C ILE A 707 -19.23 9.19 33.08
N GLN A 708 -19.78 7.98 32.98
CA GLN A 708 -19.33 6.80 33.70
C GLN A 708 -18.88 5.77 32.67
N PHE A 709 -17.65 5.26 32.78
CA PHE A 709 -17.11 4.29 31.83
C PHE A 709 -16.15 3.31 32.50
N ARG A 710 -15.95 2.14 31.89
CA ARG A 710 -14.91 1.18 32.30
C ARG A 710 -13.62 1.48 31.54
N PRO A 711 -12.48 1.67 32.22
CA PRO A 711 -11.21 1.87 31.54
C PRO A 711 -10.68 0.56 30.96
N TYR A 712 -10.00 0.67 29.82
CA TYR A 712 -9.25 -0.44 29.20
C TYR A 712 -7.81 -0.04 28.83
N PHE A 713 -7.34 1.12 29.31
CA PHE A 713 -6.00 1.60 28.98
C PHE A 713 -4.91 0.75 29.65
N GLN A 714 -3.80 0.55 28.96
CA GLN A 714 -2.58 0.00 29.53
C GLN A 714 -1.66 1.10 30.06
N THR A 715 -1.01 0.86 31.20
CA THR A 715 -0.23 1.91 31.89
C THR A 715 1.27 1.71 31.75
N ILE A 716 1.96 2.69 31.16
CA ILE A 716 3.41 2.79 31.07
C ILE A 716 3.86 3.87 32.06
N VAL A 717 4.73 3.52 33.00
CA VAL A 717 5.37 4.46 33.91
C VAL A 717 6.74 4.82 33.35
N ASP A 718 6.87 6.05 32.87
CA ASP A 718 8.15 6.64 32.47
C ASP A 718 8.66 7.58 33.55
N THR A 719 9.75 7.16 34.17
CA THR A 719 10.40 7.94 35.21
C THR A 719 11.90 7.70 35.21
N ASN A 720 12.62 8.78 35.49
CA ASN A 720 14.05 8.77 35.79
C ASN A 720 14.32 8.60 37.30
N ALA A 721 13.35 8.93 38.17
CA ALA A 721 13.44 8.74 39.62
C ALA A 721 12.42 7.68 40.05
N MET A 722 12.90 6.48 40.38
CA MET A 722 12.04 5.33 40.61
C MET A 722 11.06 5.58 41.78
N PRO A 723 9.73 5.59 41.52
CA PRO A 723 8.72 5.83 42.54
C PRO A 723 8.79 4.82 43.66
N LYS A 724 8.53 5.28 44.89
CA LYS A 724 8.43 4.34 46.00
C LYS A 724 7.08 3.63 45.92
N ILE A 725 7.13 2.30 45.96
CA ILE A 725 5.94 1.46 46.07
C ILE A 725 5.75 1.14 47.55
N GLU A 726 4.61 1.53 48.12
CA GLU A 726 4.28 1.24 49.53
C GLU A 726 3.51 -0.08 49.69
N ASP A 727 2.71 -0.44 48.68
CA ASP A 727 1.95 -1.68 48.67
C ASP A 727 2.82 -2.86 48.20
N THR A 728 3.12 -3.77 49.11
CA THR A 728 3.91 -4.99 48.86
C THR A 728 3.04 -6.24 48.81
N SER A 729 1.72 -6.08 48.65
CA SER A 729 0.81 -7.22 48.51
C SER A 729 1.15 -8.07 47.29
N ILE A 730 0.84 -9.37 47.38
CA ILE A 730 0.98 -10.32 46.26
C ILE A 730 0.22 -9.81 45.03
N GLY A 731 -0.97 -9.24 45.25
CA GLY A 731 -1.77 -8.63 44.20
C GLY A 731 -1.09 -7.44 43.52
N TRP A 732 -0.28 -6.64 44.22
CA TRP A 732 0.52 -5.58 43.58
C TRP A 732 1.69 -6.17 42.80
N MET A 733 2.41 -7.12 43.39
CA MET A 733 3.56 -7.77 42.75
C MET A 733 3.18 -8.45 41.42
N GLU A 734 2.02 -9.12 41.36
CA GLU A 734 1.60 -9.79 40.12
C GLU A 734 1.30 -8.82 38.96
N ARG A 735 0.90 -7.59 39.27
CA ARG A 735 0.64 -6.54 38.27
C ARG A 735 1.90 -5.77 37.87
N PHE A 736 2.96 -5.88 38.67
CA PHE A 736 4.23 -5.19 38.43
C PHE A 736 4.99 -5.86 37.28
N VAL A 737 5.30 -5.06 36.26
CA VAL A 737 6.13 -5.47 35.13
C VAL A 737 7.21 -4.41 34.97
N LYS A 738 8.48 -4.82 34.93
CA LYS A 738 9.57 -3.90 34.65
C LYS A 738 10.35 -4.37 33.44
N VAL A 739 10.89 -3.41 32.67
CA VAL A 739 11.85 -3.64 31.61
C VAL A 739 13.03 -2.71 31.82
N ASP A 740 14.23 -3.29 31.92
CA ASP A 740 15.47 -2.55 32.08
C ASP A 740 16.01 -2.16 30.68
N LEU A 741 16.19 -0.87 30.43
CA LEU A 741 16.84 -0.30 29.24
C LEU A 741 18.18 0.32 29.66
N PRO A 742 19.24 -0.50 29.77
CA PRO A 742 20.50 -0.13 30.42
C PRO A 742 21.41 0.77 29.58
N TYR A 743 21.22 0.79 28.27
CA TYR A 743 22.11 1.47 27.34
C TYR A 743 21.89 2.98 27.29
N VAL A 744 22.95 3.74 27.02
CA VAL A 744 22.89 5.19 26.79
C VAL A 744 23.34 5.49 25.37
N TYR A 745 22.47 6.11 24.58
CA TYR A 745 22.73 6.44 23.18
C TYR A 745 23.38 7.83 23.04
N VAL A 746 24.66 7.86 22.70
CA VAL A 746 25.52 9.04 22.56
C VAL A 746 26.08 9.20 21.15
N ALA A 747 26.52 10.41 20.79
CA ALA A 747 27.06 10.66 19.45
C ALA A 747 28.40 9.93 19.23
N GLU A 748 29.26 9.98 20.26
CA GLU A 748 30.59 9.37 20.28
C GLU A 748 30.67 8.47 21.52
N PRO A 749 30.36 7.16 21.40
CA PRO A 749 30.43 6.24 22.53
C PRO A 749 31.88 5.98 22.94
N ASN A 750 32.14 5.99 24.24
CA ASN A 750 33.44 5.60 24.79
C ASN A 750 33.65 4.08 24.58
N PRO A 751 34.71 3.63 23.87
CA PRO A 751 35.02 2.21 23.69
C PRO A 751 35.19 1.42 24.99
N GLU A 752 35.55 2.08 26.09
CA GLU A 752 35.72 1.46 27.42
C GLU A 752 34.40 1.37 28.21
N ASN A 753 33.32 2.01 27.75
CA ASN A 753 32.01 1.94 28.40
C ASN A 753 31.06 1.04 27.60
N PRO A 754 30.86 -0.23 28.01
CA PRO A 754 30.04 -1.18 27.26
C PRO A 754 28.54 -0.86 27.26
N LEU A 755 28.10 0.12 28.06
CA LEU A 755 26.73 0.61 28.12
C LEU A 755 26.46 1.76 27.13
N GLU A 756 27.50 2.36 26.54
CA GLU A 756 27.33 3.42 25.55
C GLU A 756 27.17 2.85 24.14
N ARG A 757 26.15 3.33 23.45
CA ARG A 757 25.84 2.95 22.06
C ARG A 757 25.79 4.20 21.18
N LYS A 758 26.09 4.05 19.90
CA LYS A 758 25.99 5.16 18.94
C LYS A 758 24.52 5.53 18.73
N LYS A 759 24.19 6.82 18.86
CA LYS A 759 22.85 7.36 18.62
C LYS A 759 22.58 7.45 17.11
N ASP A 760 21.44 6.91 16.68
CA ASP A 760 20.86 7.20 15.37
C ASP A 760 19.75 8.26 15.50
N PRO A 761 19.94 9.49 14.99
CA PRO A 761 18.94 10.55 15.08
C PRO A 761 17.70 10.31 14.21
N LEU A 762 17.77 9.44 13.19
CA LEU A 762 16.69 9.13 12.26
C LEU A 762 15.95 7.84 12.62
N LEU A 763 16.26 7.23 13.77
CA LEU A 763 15.71 5.92 14.14
C LEU A 763 14.18 5.95 14.25
N LEU A 764 13.58 7.01 14.80
CA LEU A 764 12.11 7.11 14.87
C LEU A 764 11.49 7.06 13.48
N SER A 765 11.98 7.86 12.52
CA SER A 765 11.46 7.85 11.15
C SER A 765 11.64 6.52 10.44
N LYS A 766 12.68 5.74 10.78
CA LYS A 766 12.89 4.40 10.25
C LYS A 766 11.86 3.41 10.83
N LEU A 767 11.59 3.50 12.14
CA LEU A 767 10.66 2.65 12.87
C LEU A 767 9.18 2.92 12.54
N THR A 768 8.87 4.08 11.99
CA THR A 768 7.49 4.52 11.74
C THR A 768 7.17 4.70 10.25
N THR A 769 7.89 4.01 9.38
CA THR A 769 7.48 3.84 7.97
C THR A 769 6.22 2.98 7.90
N ASP A 770 5.41 3.14 6.85
CA ASP A 770 4.17 2.36 6.71
C ASP A 770 4.47 0.85 6.64
N GLU A 771 5.57 0.46 5.99
CA GLU A 771 6.03 -0.93 5.93
C GLU A 771 6.44 -1.49 7.31
N GLU A 772 7.20 -0.73 8.10
CA GLU A 772 7.59 -1.17 9.46
C GLU A 772 6.38 -1.24 10.39
N LEU A 773 5.46 -0.28 10.33
CA LEU A 773 4.24 -0.31 11.13
C LEU A 773 3.34 -1.49 10.75
N SER A 774 3.22 -1.81 9.45
CA SER A 774 2.52 -3.01 8.99
C SER A 774 3.23 -4.30 9.44
N GLY A 775 4.56 -4.32 9.43
CA GLY A 775 5.35 -5.42 9.99
C GLY A 775 5.15 -5.61 11.50
N ILE A 776 5.07 -4.52 12.26
CA ILE A 776 4.74 -4.53 13.70
C ILE A 776 3.32 -5.07 13.90
N LEU A 777 2.36 -4.70 13.04
CA LEU A 777 1.01 -5.25 13.07
C LEU A 777 1.03 -6.77 12.85
N ASN A 778 1.77 -7.28 11.86
CA ASN A 778 1.90 -8.72 11.62
C ASN A 778 2.49 -9.47 12.83
N LEU A 779 3.48 -8.86 13.49
CA LEU A 779 4.07 -9.40 14.72
C LEU A 779 3.03 -9.46 15.86
N ILE A 780 2.22 -8.40 16.00
CA ILE A 780 1.13 -8.33 16.99
C ILE A 780 0.08 -9.39 16.69
N LEU A 781 -0.39 -9.52 15.45
CA LEU A 781 -1.42 -10.50 15.07
C LEU A 781 -0.94 -11.95 15.25
N TRP A 782 0.35 -12.20 15.09
CA TRP A 782 0.94 -13.50 15.41
C TRP A 782 0.99 -13.78 16.92
N ARG A 783 1.27 -12.77 17.75
CA ARG A 783 1.30 -12.89 19.21
C ARG A 783 -0.08 -12.88 19.86
N ALA A 784 -1.05 -12.22 19.24
CA ALA A 784 -2.35 -11.91 19.81
C ALA A 784 -3.16 -13.14 20.26
N PRO A 785 -3.27 -14.24 19.48
CA PRO A 785 -4.03 -15.41 19.89
C PRO A 785 -3.62 -15.99 21.24
N ALA A 786 -2.32 -16.00 21.53
CA ALA A 786 -1.80 -16.49 22.81
C ALA A 786 -2.23 -15.59 23.97
N VAL A 787 -2.05 -14.28 23.85
CA VAL A 787 -2.40 -13.30 24.89
C VAL A 787 -3.91 -13.20 25.06
N SER A 788 -4.69 -13.25 23.98
CA SER A 788 -6.16 -13.22 24.04
C SER A 788 -6.74 -14.46 24.70
N LYS A 789 -6.09 -15.62 24.54
CA LYS A 789 -6.52 -16.87 25.18
C LYS A 789 -6.23 -16.88 26.68
N THR A 790 -5.05 -16.43 27.10
CA THR A 790 -4.62 -16.51 28.51
C THR A 790 -4.92 -15.25 29.31
N MET A 791 -5.15 -14.12 28.63
CA MET A 791 -5.20 -12.77 29.21
C MET A 791 -3.93 -12.40 30.00
N THR A 792 -2.79 -13.00 29.63
CA THR A 792 -1.48 -12.78 30.27
C THR A 792 -0.44 -12.39 29.24
N ILE A 793 0.50 -11.53 29.63
CA ILE A 793 1.68 -11.20 28.82
C ILE A 793 2.88 -12.07 29.22
N HIS A 794 3.86 -12.18 28.33
CA HIS A 794 5.20 -12.62 28.71
C HIS A 794 5.78 -11.66 29.73
N LYS A 795 6.24 -12.19 30.86
CA LYS A 795 6.98 -11.44 31.89
C LYS A 795 7.90 -12.37 32.68
N ARG A 796 8.94 -11.79 33.28
CA ARG A 796 9.75 -12.48 34.30
C ARG A 796 8.92 -12.71 35.57
N PRO A 797 9.34 -13.61 36.48
CA PRO A 797 8.65 -13.80 37.77
C PRO A 797 8.53 -12.49 38.55
N ALA A 798 7.31 -12.19 39.01
CA ALA A 798 6.97 -10.95 39.71
C ALA A 798 7.89 -10.67 40.91
N ALA A 799 8.15 -11.68 41.74
CA ALA A 799 9.01 -11.57 42.92
C ALA A 799 10.45 -11.15 42.56
N VAL A 800 10.99 -11.68 41.46
CA VAL A 800 12.34 -11.36 40.97
C VAL A 800 12.39 -9.91 40.52
N MET A 801 11.46 -9.49 39.66
CA MET A 801 11.38 -8.11 39.19
C MET A 801 11.20 -7.11 40.34
N PHE A 802 10.35 -7.44 41.32
CA PHE A 802 10.08 -6.56 42.45
C PHE A 802 11.28 -6.43 43.39
N ALA A 803 12.00 -7.52 43.66
CA ALA A 803 13.25 -7.50 44.43
C ALA A 803 14.33 -6.67 43.73
N GLU A 804 14.49 -6.85 42.41
CA GLU A 804 15.39 -6.03 41.61
C GLU A 804 15.01 -4.54 41.65
N TYR A 805 13.73 -4.20 41.44
CA TYR A 805 13.24 -2.82 41.50
C TYR A 805 13.46 -2.17 42.88
N THR A 806 13.23 -2.92 43.96
CA THR A 806 13.46 -2.45 45.33
C THR A 806 14.93 -2.07 45.52
N ARG A 807 15.86 -2.92 45.05
CA ARG A 807 17.30 -2.66 45.08
C ARG A 807 17.67 -1.45 44.20
N GLN A 808 17.10 -1.34 43.00
CA GLN A 808 17.35 -0.25 42.04
C GLN A 808 16.86 1.12 42.55
N SER A 809 15.70 1.15 43.21
CA SER A 809 15.08 2.37 43.75
C SER A 809 15.65 2.79 45.12
N ALA A 810 16.15 1.83 45.91
CA ALA A 810 16.90 2.06 47.14
C ALA A 810 18.41 1.99 46.92
N SER A 811 18.89 2.56 45.80
CA SER A 811 20.27 2.37 45.31
C SER A 811 21.35 2.74 46.34
N VAL A 812 21.21 3.86 47.05
CA VAL A 812 22.22 4.31 48.03
C VAL A 812 22.30 3.33 49.20
N LEU A 813 21.17 2.94 49.77
CA LEU A 813 21.15 2.01 50.90
C LEU A 813 21.68 0.65 50.49
N SER A 814 21.20 0.14 49.35
CA SER A 814 21.64 -1.14 48.80
C SER A 814 23.14 -1.18 48.51
N PHE A 815 23.72 -0.07 48.02
CA PHE A 815 25.16 0.04 47.80
C PHE A 815 25.94 0.04 49.13
N LEU A 816 25.50 0.84 50.11
CA LEU A 816 26.17 0.94 51.40
C LEU A 816 26.08 -0.38 52.18
N GLU A 817 24.94 -1.07 52.17
CA GLU A 817 24.79 -2.38 52.82
C GLU A 817 25.60 -3.48 52.12
N ALA A 818 25.76 -3.41 50.79
CA ALA A 818 26.50 -4.41 50.04
C ALA A 818 28.03 -4.26 50.14
N PHE A 819 28.53 -3.02 50.19
CA PHE A 819 29.97 -2.74 50.02
C PHE A 819 30.61 -1.93 51.14
N CYS A 820 29.83 -1.46 52.12
CA CYS A 820 30.34 -0.72 53.26
C CYS A 820 29.99 -1.39 54.59
N GLU A 821 30.85 -1.18 55.58
CA GLU A 821 30.61 -1.56 56.96
C GLU A 821 30.97 -0.38 57.87
N TYR A 822 30.24 -0.21 58.96
CA TYR A 822 30.49 0.86 59.92
C TYR A 822 30.69 0.29 61.32
N ASP A 823 31.90 0.47 61.86
CA ASP A 823 32.22 0.15 63.24
C ASP A 823 32.85 1.38 63.93
N PRO A 824 32.16 1.97 64.92
CA PRO A 824 32.62 3.16 65.63
C PRO A 824 33.84 2.92 66.53
N GLU A 825 34.17 1.67 66.85
CA GLU A 825 35.26 1.27 67.76
C GLU A 825 36.57 0.94 67.04
N ILE A 826 36.55 0.79 65.70
CA ILE A 826 37.77 0.49 64.96
C ILE A 826 38.75 1.68 64.98
N ASP A 827 39.97 1.37 65.42
CA ASP A 827 41.14 2.24 65.34
C ASP A 827 41.68 2.29 63.91
N GLN A 828 41.71 3.50 63.32
CA GLN A 828 42.08 3.70 61.92
C GLN A 828 43.56 3.40 61.62
N GLU A 829 44.44 3.41 62.63
CA GLU A 829 45.86 3.07 62.45
C GLU A 829 46.07 1.56 62.23
N LYS A 830 45.10 0.70 62.58
CA LYS A 830 45.20 -0.77 62.42
C LYS A 830 44.56 -1.32 61.13
N LEU A 831 43.93 -0.46 60.32
CA LEU A 831 43.11 -0.84 59.16
C LEU A 831 43.86 -0.93 57.82
N ILE A 832 45.19 -0.87 57.84
CA ILE A 832 46.01 -0.68 56.63
C ILE A 832 45.89 -1.85 55.63
N ASN A 833 45.38 -3.02 56.03
CA ASN A 833 45.49 -4.23 55.21
C ASN A 833 44.21 -4.90 54.69
N TRP A 834 42.96 -4.50 55.01
CA TRP A 834 41.79 -5.23 54.46
C TRP A 834 40.46 -4.50 54.21
N ALA A 835 40.39 -3.18 54.34
CA ALA A 835 39.36 -2.34 53.73
C ALA A 835 39.89 -0.90 53.73
N GLY A 836 40.08 -0.30 52.55
CA GLY A 836 40.84 0.94 52.44
C GLY A 836 40.15 2.12 53.12
N ARG A 837 40.95 3.08 53.61
CA ARG A 837 40.44 4.41 53.97
C ARG A 837 40.10 5.17 52.68
N HIS A 838 38.86 5.07 52.20
CA HIS A 838 38.44 5.74 50.97
C HIS A 838 37.76 7.10 51.25
N PRO A 839 38.12 8.16 50.51
CA PRO A 839 37.38 9.41 50.57
C PRO A 839 35.98 9.23 49.97
N THR A 840 34.99 9.95 50.49
CA THR A 840 33.58 9.80 50.07
C THR A 840 33.38 9.97 48.55
N TYR A 841 34.18 10.82 47.88
CA TYR A 841 34.07 10.97 46.42
C TYR A 841 34.46 9.70 45.65
N LYS A 842 35.47 8.93 46.11
CA LYS A 842 35.85 7.66 45.47
C LYS A 842 34.75 6.62 45.66
N ILE A 843 34.17 6.55 46.85
CA ILE A 843 33.01 5.68 47.13
C ILE A 843 31.85 6.07 46.21
N TYR A 844 31.61 7.37 46.02
CA TYR A 844 30.57 7.88 45.11
C TYR A 844 30.85 7.53 43.63
N GLU A 845 32.11 7.50 43.18
CA GLU A 845 32.47 7.05 41.84
C GLU A 845 32.13 5.57 41.60
N TYR A 846 32.44 4.69 42.57
CA TYR A 846 32.02 3.28 42.52
C TYR A 846 30.50 3.14 42.58
N TYR A 847 29.82 3.92 43.42
CA TYR A 847 28.36 3.97 43.50
C TYR A 847 27.72 4.32 42.15
N LYS A 848 28.25 5.32 41.43
CA LYS A 848 27.75 5.67 40.09
C LYS A 848 27.91 4.50 39.11
N LYS A 849 29.09 3.87 39.07
CA LYS A 849 29.36 2.72 38.18
C LYS A 849 28.45 1.53 38.51
N TRP A 850 28.26 1.23 39.78
CA TRP A 850 27.38 0.17 40.24
C TRP A 850 25.92 0.45 39.89
N CYS A 851 25.42 1.66 40.15
CA CYS A 851 24.08 2.07 39.72
C CYS A 851 23.91 1.95 38.20
N SER A 852 24.91 2.32 37.40
CA SER A 852 24.87 2.13 35.95
C SER A 852 24.74 0.66 35.56
N ALA A 853 25.52 -0.21 36.20
CA ALA A 853 25.54 -1.65 35.95
C ALA A 853 24.29 -2.39 36.49
N MET A 854 23.45 -1.79 37.31
CA MET A 854 22.19 -2.42 37.75
C MET A 854 20.95 -1.65 37.28
N VAL A 855 21.13 -0.59 36.48
CA VAL A 855 20.06 0.32 36.05
C VAL A 855 19.35 1.00 37.23
N GLY A 856 20.11 1.33 38.28
CA GLY A 856 19.62 1.96 39.51
C GLY A 856 19.57 3.49 39.46
N GLU A 857 18.79 4.09 40.34
CA GLU A 857 18.71 5.55 40.47
C GLU A 857 20.03 6.14 40.97
N VAL A 858 20.56 7.17 40.30
CA VAL A 858 21.74 7.90 40.75
C VAL A 858 21.31 9.19 41.44
N VAL A 859 21.58 9.28 42.74
CA VAL A 859 21.33 10.49 43.55
C VAL A 859 22.47 11.51 43.39
N ASP A 860 22.20 12.78 43.74
CA ASP A 860 23.26 13.80 43.77
C ASP A 860 24.31 13.53 44.87
N GLU A 861 25.55 13.97 44.64
CA GLU A 861 26.68 13.72 45.54
C GLU A 861 26.43 14.27 46.96
N ALA A 862 25.71 15.38 47.10
CA ALA A 862 25.40 15.94 48.41
C ALA A 862 24.38 15.06 49.17
N TYR A 863 23.39 14.50 48.49
CA TYR A 863 22.47 13.51 49.06
C TYR A 863 23.20 12.20 49.41
N PHE A 864 24.09 11.73 48.55
CA PHE A 864 24.93 10.57 48.83
C PHE A 864 25.76 10.79 50.10
N GLY A 865 26.46 11.94 50.22
CA GLY A 865 27.24 12.30 51.40
C GLY A 865 26.39 12.38 52.69
N ARG A 866 25.17 12.93 52.62
CA ARG A 866 24.22 12.90 53.75
C ARG A 866 23.82 11.49 54.15
N SER A 867 23.68 10.59 53.17
CA SER A 867 23.31 9.20 53.41
C SER A 867 24.46 8.40 54.02
N VAL A 868 25.70 8.63 53.57
CA VAL A 868 26.92 8.10 54.20
C VAL A 868 27.04 8.58 55.64
N LYS A 869 26.81 9.88 55.90
CA LYS A 869 26.75 10.42 57.27
C LYS A 869 25.75 9.66 58.13
N ARG A 870 24.56 9.39 57.60
CA ARG A 870 23.50 8.67 58.31
C ARG A 870 23.88 7.22 58.57
N PHE A 871 24.47 6.54 57.59
CA PHE A 871 25.00 5.18 57.72
C PHE A 871 26.07 5.07 58.81
N CYS A 872 26.92 6.11 58.95
CA CYS A 872 27.93 6.23 60.00
C CYS A 872 27.38 6.77 61.34
N GLY A 873 26.11 6.52 61.66
CA GLY A 873 25.49 6.95 62.93
C GLY A 873 25.32 8.46 63.11
N GLY A 874 25.35 9.25 62.04
CA GLY A 874 25.11 10.69 62.06
C GLY A 874 26.31 11.56 62.44
N ARG A 875 27.51 10.98 62.61
CA ARG A 875 28.73 11.72 62.99
C ARG A 875 29.28 12.56 61.84
N ASP A 876 29.93 13.68 62.14
CA ASP A 876 30.56 14.51 61.11
C ASP A 876 31.84 13.85 60.56
N GLY A 877 32.02 13.92 59.25
CA GLY A 877 33.23 13.45 58.57
C GLY A 877 34.40 14.41 58.76
N SER A 878 35.62 13.88 58.82
CA SER A 878 36.85 14.67 58.88
C SER A 878 37.21 15.16 57.47
N ARG A 879 37.32 16.48 57.32
CA ARG A 879 37.78 17.12 56.08
C ARG A 879 39.30 17.20 56.06
N THR A 880 39.91 16.74 54.99
CA THR A 880 41.37 16.82 54.77
C THR A 880 41.67 16.93 53.27
N LYS A 881 42.94 16.93 52.90
CA LYS A 881 43.39 16.79 51.51
C LYS A 881 43.81 15.34 51.24
N ASP A 882 43.48 14.83 50.06
CA ASP A 882 44.03 13.55 49.59
C ASP A 882 45.48 13.71 49.10
N SER A 883 46.07 12.61 48.61
CA SER A 883 47.43 12.58 48.07
C SER A 883 47.65 13.56 46.91
N ASP A 884 46.58 13.94 46.21
CA ASP A 884 46.60 14.84 45.05
C ASP A 884 46.22 16.28 45.43
N GLY A 885 46.10 16.57 46.73
CA GLY A 885 45.79 17.89 47.26
C GLY A 885 44.30 18.29 47.18
N ARG A 886 43.41 17.38 46.81
CA ARG A 886 41.96 17.63 46.68
C ARG A 886 41.30 17.58 48.05
N ASN A 887 40.44 18.55 48.32
CA ASN A 887 39.63 18.55 49.54
C ASN A 887 38.68 17.35 49.50
N CYS A 888 38.76 16.49 50.51
CA CYS A 888 37.96 15.28 50.62
C CYS A 888 37.49 15.05 52.06
N THR A 889 36.41 14.28 52.20
CA THR A 889 35.82 13.92 53.48
C THR A 889 36.01 12.43 53.73
N TYR A 890 36.41 12.07 54.94
CA TYR A 890 36.50 10.69 55.43
C TYR A 890 35.61 10.51 56.65
N TYR A 891 34.99 9.35 56.80
CA TYR A 891 34.23 8.99 57.99
C TYR A 891 35.04 8.00 58.83
N ARG A 892 35.21 8.30 60.12
CA ARG A 892 35.94 7.41 61.04
C ARG A 892 35.10 6.18 61.33
N GLY A 893 35.68 4.99 61.13
CA GLY A 893 34.99 3.70 61.31
C GLY A 893 34.24 3.19 60.08
N LEU A 894 34.26 3.92 58.95
CA LEU A 894 33.67 3.46 57.69
C LEU A 894 34.69 2.64 56.90
N LEU A 895 34.34 1.38 56.63
CA LEU A 895 35.07 0.46 55.76
C LEU A 895 34.36 0.42 54.40
N PHE A 896 35.11 0.53 53.31
CA PHE A 896 34.60 0.32 51.96
C PHE A 896 35.40 -0.79 51.30
N TYR A 897 34.70 -1.82 50.84
CA TYR A 897 35.27 -2.98 50.17
C TYR A 897 35.27 -2.75 48.65
N ASP A 898 36.25 -2.00 48.14
CA ASP A 898 36.35 -1.61 46.74
C ASP A 898 36.57 -2.80 45.80
N ASP A 899 37.32 -3.82 46.22
CA ASP A 899 37.46 -5.08 45.47
C ASP A 899 36.12 -5.79 45.25
N LYS A 900 35.28 -5.88 46.30
CA LYS A 900 33.94 -6.47 46.20
C LYS A 900 33.02 -5.63 45.31
N ALA A 901 33.10 -4.30 45.43
CA ALA A 901 32.33 -3.40 44.57
C ALA A 901 32.73 -3.54 43.11
N LYS A 902 34.04 -3.66 42.84
CA LYS A 902 34.59 -3.87 41.50
C LYS A 902 34.15 -5.23 40.94
N GLU A 903 34.31 -6.31 41.68
CA GLU A 903 33.87 -7.66 41.28
C GLU A 903 32.36 -7.67 40.95
N ALA A 904 31.53 -7.06 41.80
CA ALA A 904 30.10 -6.97 41.55
C ALA A 904 29.77 -6.17 40.28
N ILE A 905 30.48 -5.07 40.00
CA ILE A 905 30.33 -4.29 38.77
C ILE A 905 30.76 -5.12 37.55
N ASP A 906 31.90 -5.79 37.64
CA ASP A 906 32.48 -6.60 36.57
C ASP A 906 31.63 -7.84 36.25
N LEU A 907 30.82 -8.34 37.21
CA LEU A 907 29.83 -9.41 36.98
C LEU A 907 28.55 -8.91 36.32
N LEU A 908 28.07 -7.71 36.68
CA LEU A 908 26.83 -7.15 36.16
C LEU A 908 26.97 -6.60 34.73
N LEU A 909 28.14 -6.05 34.36
CA LEU A 909 28.37 -5.44 33.05
C LEU A 909 28.33 -6.43 31.87
N PRO A 910 28.87 -7.67 31.94
CA PRO A 910 28.79 -8.68 30.89
C PRO A 910 27.38 -9.22 30.64
N GLU A 911 26.57 -9.37 31.70
CA GLU A 911 25.16 -9.78 31.58
C GLU A 911 24.32 -8.74 30.82
N ILE A 912 24.71 -7.46 30.94
CA ILE A 912 23.98 -6.32 30.36
C ILE A 912 24.49 -5.94 28.97
N SER A 913 25.79 -6.03 28.72
CA SER A 913 26.44 -5.53 27.49
C SER A 913 26.20 -6.38 26.25
N GLY A 914 25.54 -7.53 26.40
CA GLY A 914 25.16 -8.38 25.28
C GLY A 914 26.37 -8.89 24.50
N SER A 915 27.42 -9.35 25.21
CA SER A 915 28.28 -10.38 24.60
C SER A 915 27.34 -11.52 24.23
N SER A 916 26.98 -11.56 22.95
CA SER A 916 25.88 -12.30 22.37
C SER A 916 25.63 -13.62 23.10
N ILE A 917 24.36 -14.00 23.31
CA ILE A 917 24.02 -15.36 23.71
C ILE A 917 24.73 -16.37 22.78
N TYR A 918 24.96 -16.03 21.50
CA TYR A 918 25.81 -16.82 20.60
C TYR A 918 27.28 -16.91 21.08
N SER A 919 27.90 -15.84 21.58
CA SER A 919 29.28 -15.88 22.09
C SER A 919 29.44 -16.63 23.42
N GLN A 920 28.39 -16.73 24.24
CA GLN A 920 28.41 -17.53 25.46
C GLN A 920 28.08 -19.00 25.22
N VAL A 921 27.27 -19.31 24.21
CA VAL A 921 27.00 -20.70 23.79
C VAL A 921 28.23 -21.25 23.05
N ASP A 922 28.85 -20.49 22.12
CA ASP A 922 29.98 -20.96 21.31
C ASP A 922 31.30 -21.12 22.11
N ARG A 923 31.50 -20.34 23.19
CA ARG A 923 32.65 -20.53 24.11
C ARG A 923 32.46 -21.65 25.13
N ARG A 924 31.22 -22.02 25.47
CA ARG A 924 30.94 -23.12 26.43
C ARG A 924 30.83 -24.49 25.77
N TYR A 925 30.75 -24.56 24.44
CA TYR A 925 30.87 -25.84 23.71
C TYR A 925 32.31 -26.39 23.66
N ASN A 926 33.33 -25.57 23.93
CA ASN A 926 34.75 -25.99 23.82
C ASN A 926 35.54 -26.03 25.13
N THR A 927 34.91 -25.77 26.27
CA THR A 927 35.51 -26.03 27.59
C THR A 927 34.39 -26.39 28.56
N ILE A 928 34.14 -27.69 28.71
CA ILE A 928 33.39 -28.23 29.82
C ILE A 928 34.27 -28.07 31.07
N ASP A 929 33.98 -27.04 31.87
CA ASP A 929 34.18 -27.09 33.31
C ASP A 929 32.81 -27.02 33.99
N SER A 930 32.66 -27.87 34.99
CA SER A 930 31.44 -28.51 35.47
C SER A 930 30.60 -27.69 36.46
N SER A 931 30.51 -26.36 36.31
CA SER A 931 29.95 -25.51 37.39
C SER A 931 28.83 -24.54 37.03
N GLN A 932 28.28 -24.50 35.81
CA GLN A 932 27.10 -23.66 35.51
C GLN A 932 26.04 -24.39 34.66
N GLU A 933 24.97 -24.83 35.31
CA GLU A 933 23.77 -25.36 34.67
C GLU A 933 23.04 -24.27 33.86
N ILE A 934 22.97 -24.42 32.53
CA ILE A 934 22.06 -23.64 31.67
C ILE A 934 20.69 -24.33 31.71
N THR A 935 19.64 -23.59 32.05
CA THR A 935 18.28 -24.14 32.19
C THR A 935 17.55 -24.28 30.85
N VAL A 936 16.76 -25.33 30.67
CA VAL A 936 15.99 -25.65 29.44
C VAL A 936 15.09 -24.48 28.97
N SER A 937 14.60 -23.64 29.90
CA SER A 937 13.75 -22.48 29.55
C SER A 937 14.51 -21.37 28.82
N GLN A 938 15.81 -21.19 29.06
CA GLN A 938 16.61 -20.16 28.40
C GLN A 938 16.88 -20.53 26.93
N VAL A 939 17.14 -21.81 26.66
CA VAL A 939 17.32 -22.33 25.28
C VAL A 939 16.04 -22.18 24.46
N SER A 940 14.87 -22.42 25.06
CA SER A 940 13.56 -22.23 24.41
C SER A 940 13.30 -20.77 24.02
N GLN A 941 13.61 -19.80 24.89
CA GLN A 941 13.43 -18.37 24.59
C GLN A 941 14.31 -17.88 23.45
N VAL A 942 15.54 -18.37 23.36
CA VAL A 942 16.47 -18.04 22.26
C VAL A 942 15.96 -18.58 20.93
N LYS A 943 15.50 -19.84 20.89
CA LYS A 943 14.88 -20.44 19.69
C LYS A 943 13.63 -19.66 19.27
N ALA A 944 12.79 -19.24 20.22
CA ALA A 944 11.61 -18.45 19.93
C ALA A 944 11.96 -17.08 19.33
N TRP A 945 12.98 -16.40 19.87
CA TRP A 945 13.45 -15.13 19.34
C TRP A 945 14.05 -15.26 17.94
N ASP A 946 14.86 -16.30 17.70
CA ASP A 946 15.41 -16.60 16.37
C ASP A 946 14.30 -16.85 15.34
N TYR A 947 13.25 -17.58 15.72
CA TYR A 947 12.05 -17.75 14.88
C TYR A 947 11.37 -16.41 14.58
N THR A 948 11.23 -15.54 15.59
CA THR A 948 10.69 -14.17 15.40
C THR A 948 11.52 -13.37 14.41
N LEU A 949 12.86 -13.40 14.52
CA LEU A 949 13.77 -12.72 13.59
C LEU A 949 13.66 -13.28 12.16
N LYS A 950 13.61 -14.60 11.99
CA LYS A 950 13.43 -15.24 10.68
C LYS A 950 12.12 -14.85 10.03
N ARG A 951 11.05 -14.75 10.83
CA ARG A 951 9.70 -14.48 10.34
C ARG A 951 9.45 -13.00 10.07
N PHE A 952 9.95 -12.10 10.92
CA PHE A 952 9.60 -10.67 10.91
C PHE A 952 10.80 -9.73 10.73
N GLY A 953 12.02 -10.25 10.73
CA GLY A 953 13.26 -9.52 10.50
C GLY A 953 13.60 -9.33 9.01
N PRO A 954 14.87 -9.02 8.69
CA PRO A 954 15.25 -8.66 7.32
C PRO A 954 15.12 -9.86 6.37
N SER A 955 14.55 -9.61 5.18
CA SER A 955 14.36 -10.64 4.15
C SER A 955 15.70 -11.27 3.75
N PRO A 956 15.78 -12.62 3.58
CA PRO A 956 17.01 -13.30 3.15
C PRO A 956 17.52 -12.85 1.76
N TYR A 957 16.72 -12.13 0.97
CA TYR A 957 17.04 -11.68 -0.39
C TYR A 957 17.62 -10.25 -0.51
N ARG A 958 17.85 -9.51 0.57
CA ARG A 958 18.55 -8.21 0.54
C ARG A 958 19.83 -8.24 1.37
N ARG A 959 20.95 -8.59 0.74
CA ARG A 959 22.30 -8.30 1.27
C ARG A 959 23.06 -7.43 0.26
N GLU A 960 22.95 -6.11 0.38
CA GLU A 960 23.88 -5.18 -0.28
C GLU A 960 24.85 -4.59 0.74
N TYR A 961 26.12 -4.56 0.34
CA TYR A 961 27.28 -4.21 1.14
C TYR A 961 27.39 -2.69 1.34
N GLY A 962 27.52 -2.24 2.59
CA GLY A 962 27.87 -0.87 2.93
C GLY A 962 29.01 -0.83 3.94
N LYS A 963 30.21 -0.45 3.49
CA LYS A 963 31.39 -0.12 4.31
C LYS A 963 31.01 1.01 5.28
N ASN A 964 30.65 0.71 6.54
CA ASN A 964 30.83 1.58 7.74
C ASN A 964 30.23 1.00 9.04
N GLY A 965 30.33 -0.31 9.25
CA GLY A 965 30.31 -0.92 10.59
C GLY A 965 28.98 -0.90 11.35
N LEU A 966 28.32 -2.05 11.41
CA LEU A 966 27.95 -2.79 12.64
C LEU A 966 26.91 -3.88 12.32
N LEU A 967 27.38 -5.06 11.93
CA LEU A 967 26.77 -6.36 12.21
C LEU A 967 27.93 -7.36 12.41
N PRO A 968 27.95 -8.19 13.48
CA PRO A 968 29.02 -9.15 13.69
C PRO A 968 28.90 -10.35 12.74
N VAL A 969 30.08 -10.78 12.28
CA VAL A 969 30.34 -12.00 11.50
C VAL A 969 30.14 -13.24 12.37
N VAL A 970 29.54 -14.30 11.83
CA VAL A 970 29.88 -15.71 12.14
C VAL A 970 29.59 -16.60 10.89
N PRO A 971 30.20 -17.79 10.74
CA PRO A 971 31.39 -18.04 9.92
C PRO A 971 31.09 -18.87 8.65
N GLU A 972 32.05 -18.89 7.72
CA GLU A 972 32.02 -19.76 6.54
C GLU A 972 32.32 -21.23 6.89
N LYS A 973 31.31 -22.09 6.84
CA LYS A 973 31.30 -23.40 6.13
C LYS A 973 29.97 -24.16 6.36
N PRO A 974 29.51 -24.96 5.39
CA PRO A 974 28.31 -25.77 5.55
C PRO A 974 28.61 -26.97 6.46
N ILE A 975 27.86 -27.11 7.56
CA ILE A 975 27.81 -28.37 8.31
C ILE A 975 26.92 -29.32 7.51
N THR A 976 27.54 -30.34 6.93
CA THR A 976 26.89 -31.60 6.55
C THR A 976 27.03 -32.51 7.77
N GLY A 977 25.92 -33.03 8.30
CA GLY A 977 25.93 -33.92 9.47
C GLY A 977 24.58 -33.95 10.17
N ASP A 978 24.12 -35.15 10.46
CA ASP A 978 22.77 -35.53 10.87
C ASP A 978 22.24 -34.83 12.13
N VAL A 979 20.92 -34.69 12.20
CA VAL A 979 20.19 -34.10 13.34
C VAL A 979 20.03 -35.17 14.42
N GLU A 980 20.68 -34.99 15.57
CA GLU A 980 20.38 -35.72 16.81
C GLU A 980 19.14 -35.15 17.53
N GLU A 981 18.34 -36.05 18.10
CA GLU A 981 17.19 -35.79 18.98
C GLU A 981 17.58 -34.99 20.23
N VAL A 982 16.72 -34.04 20.61
CA VAL A 982 16.71 -33.46 21.95
C VAL A 982 15.30 -33.63 22.53
N ASP A 983 15.23 -34.51 23.52
CA ASP A 983 14.14 -34.72 24.47
C ASP A 983 13.81 -33.42 25.23
N SER A 984 12.53 -33.04 25.25
CA SER A 984 12.00 -32.09 26.24
C SER A 984 10.59 -32.48 26.69
N THR A 985 10.53 -33.29 27.73
CA THR A 985 9.34 -33.70 28.48
C THR A 985 8.38 -32.53 28.82
N ARG A 986 7.35 -32.37 27.98
CA ARG A 986 5.91 -32.16 28.26
C ARG A 986 5.25 -31.81 26.93
N GLU A 987 5.22 -32.80 26.04
CA GLU A 987 4.86 -32.63 24.64
C GLU A 987 3.38 -32.96 24.40
N ILE A 988 2.63 -32.00 23.86
CA ILE A 988 1.63 -32.36 22.85
C ILE A 988 2.45 -32.67 21.61
N HIS A 989 2.60 -33.94 21.27
CA HIS A 989 3.36 -34.31 20.09
C HIS A 989 2.55 -33.97 18.83
N THR A 990 2.98 -32.95 18.10
CA THR A 990 2.54 -32.73 16.72
C THR A 990 3.65 -33.24 15.81
N PHE A 991 3.41 -34.35 15.12
CA PHE A 991 4.33 -34.89 14.13
C PHE A 991 3.97 -34.34 12.75
N VAL A 992 4.92 -33.71 12.07
CA VAL A 992 4.80 -33.37 10.64
C VAL A 992 5.86 -34.19 9.91
N LEU A 993 5.45 -35.30 9.30
CA LEU A 993 6.33 -36.16 8.52
C LEU A 993 6.23 -35.80 7.04
N HIS A 994 7.38 -35.51 6.42
CA HIS A 994 7.52 -35.46 4.98
C HIS A 994 8.18 -36.77 4.55
N LEU A 995 7.41 -37.63 3.85
CA LEU A 995 7.80 -38.77 2.97
C LEU A 995 7.11 -40.10 3.33
N PRO A 996 6.81 -40.98 2.33
CA PRO A 996 6.10 -42.25 2.54
C PRO A 996 6.90 -43.34 3.25
N GLU A 997 8.22 -43.23 3.33
CA GLU A 997 9.12 -44.32 3.77
C GLU A 997 9.27 -44.46 5.31
N LYS A 998 8.61 -43.59 6.10
CA LYS A 998 8.67 -43.59 7.57
C LYS A 998 7.37 -44.01 8.27
N LEU A 999 6.39 -44.56 7.54
CA LEU A 999 5.12 -45.04 8.09
C LEU A 999 5.32 -46.18 9.10
N ASP A 1000 6.30 -47.06 8.88
CA ASP A 1000 6.60 -48.18 9.78
C ASP A 1000 7.18 -47.72 11.14
N GLU A 1001 7.88 -46.57 11.18
CA GLU A 1001 8.36 -45.96 12.42
C GLU A 1001 7.19 -45.30 13.20
N MET A 1002 6.23 -44.71 12.49
CA MET A 1002 5.01 -44.16 13.09
C MET A 1002 4.19 -45.26 13.77
N ASP A 1003 3.97 -46.39 13.10
CA ASP A 1003 3.21 -47.51 13.67
C ASP A 1003 3.88 -48.12 14.92
N GLN A 1004 5.22 -48.10 15.01
CA GLN A 1004 5.95 -48.47 16.22
C GLN A 1004 5.74 -47.47 17.36
N VAL A 1005 5.82 -46.17 17.09
CA VAL A 1005 5.63 -45.11 18.09
C VAL A 1005 4.19 -45.09 18.61
N LEU A 1006 3.20 -45.23 17.73
CA LEU A 1006 1.79 -45.27 18.11
C LEU A 1006 1.46 -46.54 18.90
N SER A 1007 1.99 -47.70 18.51
CA SER A 1007 1.83 -48.95 19.27
C SER A 1007 2.45 -48.86 20.68
N GLU A 1008 3.56 -48.13 20.83
CA GLU A 1008 4.19 -47.95 22.13
C GLU A 1008 3.43 -46.95 23.02
N MET A 1009 2.83 -45.91 22.44
CA MET A 1009 1.93 -44.97 23.11
C MET A 1009 0.61 -45.63 23.54
N GLU A 1010 0.01 -46.47 22.70
CA GLU A 1010 -1.17 -47.29 23.06
C GLU A 1010 -0.87 -48.24 24.22
N ARG A 1011 0.34 -48.83 24.24
CA ARG A 1011 0.79 -49.72 25.33
C ARG A 1011 1.05 -48.97 26.64
N LYS A 1012 1.37 -47.67 26.58
CA LYS A 1012 1.58 -46.77 27.74
C LYS A 1012 0.28 -46.09 28.22
N GLY A 1013 -0.80 -46.19 27.45
CA GLY A 1013 -2.11 -45.63 27.80
C GLY A 1013 -2.19 -44.11 27.62
N GLU A 1014 -1.34 -43.53 26.77
CA GLU A 1014 -1.24 -42.10 26.53
C GLU A 1014 -2.17 -41.68 25.37
N ALA A 1015 -2.85 -40.53 25.49
CA ALA A 1015 -3.69 -40.00 24.43
C ALA A 1015 -2.84 -39.22 23.41
N TYR A 1016 -3.02 -39.50 22.12
CA TYR A 1016 -2.26 -38.87 21.04
C TYR A 1016 -3.18 -38.39 19.90
N HIS A 1017 -2.67 -37.47 19.07
CA HIS A 1017 -3.36 -36.91 17.90
C HIS A 1017 -2.42 -36.99 16.69
N VAL A 1018 -2.90 -37.52 15.56
CA VAL A 1018 -2.09 -37.71 14.34
C VAL A 1018 -2.76 -37.00 13.18
N GLU A 1019 -2.06 -36.04 12.57
CA GLU A 1019 -2.44 -35.41 11.30
C GLU A 1019 -1.49 -35.88 10.20
N VAL A 1020 -2.04 -36.44 9.11
CA VAL A 1020 -1.26 -36.92 7.96
C VAL A 1020 -1.53 -36.01 6.76
N PHE A 1021 -0.47 -35.49 6.15
CA PHE A 1021 -0.52 -34.64 4.95
C PHE A 1021 0.14 -35.37 3.76
N GLU A 1022 -0.60 -35.58 2.68
CA GLU A 1022 -0.04 -36.05 1.40
C GLU A 1022 0.22 -34.85 0.47
N MET A 1023 1.41 -34.80 -0.14
CA MET A 1023 1.74 -33.84 -1.21
C MET A 1023 1.75 -34.58 -2.56
N GLU A 1024 0.83 -34.24 -3.46
CA GLU A 1024 0.92 -34.65 -4.86
C GLU A 1024 1.74 -33.62 -5.66
N PHE A 1025 2.79 -34.09 -6.33
CA PHE A 1025 3.53 -33.32 -7.32
C PHE A 1025 3.03 -33.68 -8.73
N ASP A 1026 2.35 -32.75 -9.41
CA ASP A 1026 2.00 -32.94 -10.82
C ASP A 1026 3.20 -32.57 -11.70
N LEU A 1027 3.92 -33.58 -12.19
CA LEU A 1027 5.10 -33.42 -13.02
C LEU A 1027 4.71 -33.29 -14.50
N ARG A 1028 4.16 -32.14 -14.91
CA ARG A 1028 4.16 -31.69 -16.31
C ARG A 1028 4.50 -30.20 -16.41
N GLU A 1029 5.72 -29.98 -16.87
CA GLU A 1029 6.42 -28.75 -17.28
C GLU A 1029 5.74 -27.38 -17.04
N GLY A 1030 6.35 -26.63 -16.10
CA GLY A 1030 6.51 -25.17 -16.17
C GLY A 1030 5.39 -24.32 -15.56
N GLU A 1031 5.63 -23.82 -14.34
CA GLU A 1031 4.89 -22.75 -13.65
C GLU A 1031 3.59 -23.15 -12.91
N GLY A 1032 3.76 -23.60 -11.66
CA GLY A 1032 2.67 -23.68 -10.67
C GLY A 1032 3.19 -24.05 -9.28
N ALA A 1033 2.77 -23.33 -8.24
CA ALA A 1033 3.04 -23.69 -6.84
C ALA A 1033 2.20 -24.93 -6.43
N PRO A 1034 2.73 -25.83 -5.58
CA PRO A 1034 2.03 -27.05 -5.17
C PRO A 1034 0.74 -26.74 -4.41
N LYS A 1035 -0.32 -27.54 -4.62
CA LYS A 1035 -1.59 -27.47 -3.87
C LYS A 1035 -1.61 -28.51 -2.76
N LEU A 1036 -1.92 -28.08 -1.54
CA LEU A 1036 -2.23 -28.94 -0.38
C LEU A 1036 -3.74 -29.24 -0.36
N THR A 1037 -4.12 -30.52 -0.27
CA THR A 1037 -5.50 -30.93 -0.01
C THR A 1037 -5.55 -31.99 1.09
N ALA A 1038 -6.31 -31.74 2.16
CA ALA A 1038 -6.53 -32.69 3.26
C ALA A 1038 -7.71 -33.65 2.94
N ARG A 1039 -7.59 -34.94 3.28
CA ARG A 1039 -8.68 -35.93 3.19
C ARG A 1039 -8.95 -36.59 4.55
N GLY A 1040 -10.09 -36.25 5.19
CA GLY A 1040 -10.83 -37.12 6.14
C GLY A 1040 -10.30 -37.29 7.57
N TRP A 1041 -11.22 -37.55 8.52
CA TRP A 1041 -11.01 -37.65 9.97
C TRP A 1041 -11.33 -39.06 10.51
N GLU A 1042 -10.55 -39.58 11.47
CA GLU A 1042 -11.00 -40.64 12.40
C GLU A 1042 -10.43 -40.39 13.81
N GLU A 1043 -11.31 -40.30 14.82
CA GLU A 1043 -10.94 -40.16 16.24
C GLU A 1043 -10.98 -41.55 16.90
N ARG A 1044 -9.92 -41.96 17.59
CA ARG A 1044 -9.93 -43.15 18.45
C ARG A 1044 -9.45 -42.81 19.85
N SER A 1045 -10.30 -43.02 20.85
CA SER A 1045 -10.00 -42.81 22.27
C SER A 1045 -9.79 -44.15 23.01
N PRO A 1046 -8.90 -44.25 24.02
CA PRO A 1046 -8.86 -45.39 24.93
C PRO A 1046 -10.05 -45.35 25.90
N LYS A 1047 -10.73 -46.48 26.10
CA LYS A 1047 -11.83 -46.63 27.08
C LYS A 1047 -11.31 -46.43 28.52
N MET A 1048 -11.64 -45.32 29.17
CA MET A 1048 -11.47 -45.15 30.62
C MET A 1048 -12.49 -46.02 31.38
N TYR A 1049 -12.01 -47.00 32.13
CA TYR A 1049 -12.75 -47.61 33.23
C TYR A 1049 -12.40 -46.87 34.53
N TYR A 1050 -13.35 -46.15 35.11
CA TYR A 1050 -13.28 -45.71 36.51
C TYR A 1050 -13.92 -46.79 37.41
N PRO A 1051 -13.23 -47.34 38.43
CA PRO A 1051 -13.89 -48.03 39.52
C PRO A 1051 -14.36 -47.03 40.60
N PRO A 1052 -15.46 -47.35 41.30
CA PRO A 1052 -16.19 -46.40 42.15
C PRO A 1052 -15.50 -46.13 43.50
N THR A 1053 -15.76 -44.94 44.02
CA THR A 1053 -15.36 -44.39 45.31
C THR A 1053 -15.62 -45.30 46.52
N ARG A 1054 -14.70 -45.28 47.50
CA ARG A 1054 -15.04 -45.45 48.93
C ARG A 1054 -13.99 -44.85 49.88
N MET A 1055 -14.52 -43.99 50.76
CA MET A 1055 -14.00 -43.29 51.95
C MET A 1055 -12.90 -42.24 51.79
#